data_AF-A0A6N2XWN8-F1
#
_entry.id   AF-A0A6N2XWN8-F1
#
_cell.length_a   1.000
_cell.length_b   1.000
_cell.length_c   1.000
_cell.angle_alpha   90.00
_cell.angle_beta   90.00
_cell.angle_gamma   90.00
#
_symmetry.space_group_name_H-M   'P 1'
#
loop_
_entity.id
_entity.type
_entity.pdbx_description
1 polymer ?
#
loop_
_entity_poly.entity_id
_entity_poly.type
_entity_poly.pdbx_seq_one_letter_code
_entity_poly.pdbx_strand_id
1 'polypeptide(L)'
;MSTNRSSEETSIYIIDRDYRLVHFNHALKRRFKDVRCGDVCYEKLCGEDRPCQGCPLNQDSDGAVMFYNKAIQQWVEVSSGNMDWPGLGPCRVILVREINEGNKNLFYNLTSISAYDELFELNFTRDSYKILYHQEGKYVIPAPEGTLSSMVQEVSEHMIHPEDARRFLEFWEPGRIASCLWDQHGSHILKGEFRKRKVDGTWCWVVQIVVPILSGAKDEDIVMCFIQDIDEQKRREESLALGNKETEKGTDPITGLCRRPVFFRQSDAFLKHVNNPEDYCLMAIDIEHFKLFNDWYGQEAGDRLLAMIGELLNKTQSEEGGLAGYMGGDDFVILLPDTPAVLRKLQEEITRYMKEQGGTAGFLPAFGIYGIDGGGLAVSNMYDMAVIALSSVKGNYAQRVSRYDSRMKQKLEEDHRLLSEIQRALEHGEITFYAQPKCNMRTGKIVGLESLVRWNHPERGLIAPGVFIPLLENNGLVTKLDLYVWEEVCKNVRKWIDSGRKPVPISVNVSRMDIYTLNVTHVFQELISRYSLDPRLIEIEITESAYVEEYKVITAVVEELRSAGFTVLMDDFGSGYSSLNMLKDVNVDVLKIDMKFLDMDHESVDKGLGILEAITRMANIVGIRMIAEGVESKEQMELLQDMGCTYGQGYYFYHPMPIEVFEQILSDEANIDFRGIKARQIERIRLQELMSGDMVSDAMMNNILGAVAFYDLYDGRLELLRVNEQYCSVTRTTGMDLEEVRKTILDTVFEDDRDQVMEIFSRARQNPIMGAEGDLRSRRGDGTSMWMHLRVFFLREQDGHWLYYGAISDISQQKQREQQLEASQRALSSAVHISEKDESFMTLTEENRRAAAAIFAQMTPGGMIGGYCEEGFPLYFANHEMVKLLGYETFEELSEAIRGKVVNTIHPDDRQRVAADIGPRYYTGLEYTTTYRMPKKDGTWFWTLDKGRVIEAEDGRLAIISACTDISESMEAQRLLRERNSALVRENAELNILNNDMPGGYHRCARTKDFDFTYISRRFLEISGYSRQQIKDLFDNKFINMIHPQDRGRVTGEVDCLTGRDSCGIMVYRMLSPRGYIWIVDQTNYLIYENREYLQGVVTELSELQKIVDSIQPIKLQ
;
A
#
# COMPACT_ATOMS: atom_id res chain seq x y z
N MET A 1 -21.69 -3.00 -37.28
CA MET A 1 -23.06 -3.51 -37.06
C MET A 1 -23.00 -5.01 -36.76
N SER A 2 -23.06 -5.36 -35.47
CA SER A 2 -23.31 -6.72 -34.97
C SER A 2 -23.84 -6.54 -33.55
N THR A 3 -25.11 -6.18 -33.47
CA THR A 3 -25.81 -5.74 -32.25
C THR A 3 -26.15 -6.90 -31.32
N ASN A 4 -26.30 -6.59 -30.02
CA ASN A 4 -26.98 -7.34 -28.96
C ASN A 4 -27.56 -8.71 -29.36
N ARG A 5 -26.99 -9.79 -28.83
CA ARG A 5 -27.66 -11.10 -28.76
C ARG A 5 -28.34 -11.39 -27.41
N SER A 6 -27.93 -10.74 -26.32
CA SER A 6 -28.50 -10.98 -24.98
C SER A 6 -29.96 -10.52 -24.81
N SER A 7 -30.44 -9.57 -25.63
CA SER A 7 -31.81 -9.06 -25.53
C SER A 7 -32.85 -9.86 -26.32
N GLU A 8 -32.48 -10.96 -27.00
CA GLU A 8 -33.44 -11.76 -27.78
C GLU A 8 -34.11 -12.90 -26.98
N GLU A 9 -33.57 -13.28 -25.81
CA GLU A 9 -33.98 -14.47 -25.06
C GLU A 9 -34.97 -14.20 -23.90
N THR A 10 -34.98 -13.00 -23.31
CA THR A 10 -35.90 -12.70 -22.19
C THR A 10 -37.34 -12.51 -22.67
N SER A 11 -38.25 -13.38 -22.21
CA SER A 11 -39.68 -13.26 -22.46
C SER A 11 -40.32 -12.30 -21.45
N ILE A 12 -41.10 -11.33 -21.91
CA ILE A 12 -41.73 -10.31 -21.05
C ILE A 12 -43.22 -10.24 -21.36
N TYR A 13 -44.04 -10.25 -20.31
CA TYR A 13 -45.48 -10.09 -20.41
C TYR A 13 -46.07 -9.31 -19.24
N ILE A 14 -47.27 -8.78 -19.41
CA ILE A 14 -47.94 -7.91 -18.44
C ILE A 14 -49.32 -8.51 -18.17
N ILE A 15 -49.67 -8.63 -16.89
CA ILE A 15 -50.96 -9.17 -16.43
C ILE A 15 -51.73 -8.15 -15.60
N ASP A 16 -53.05 -8.17 -15.74
CA ASP A 16 -53.97 -7.46 -14.85
C ASP A 16 -54.23 -8.24 -13.55
N ARG A 17 -55.08 -7.69 -12.68
CA ARG A 17 -55.45 -8.30 -11.38
C ARG A 17 -56.21 -9.62 -11.51
N ASP A 18 -56.78 -9.91 -12.67
CA ASP A 18 -57.50 -11.15 -12.96
C ASP A 18 -56.60 -12.15 -13.75
N TYR A 19 -55.28 -11.96 -13.68
CA TYR A 19 -54.25 -12.79 -14.34
C TYR A 19 -54.35 -12.81 -15.87
N ARG A 20 -55.05 -11.85 -16.49
CA ARG A 20 -55.18 -11.80 -17.96
C ARG A 20 -54.03 -11.05 -18.59
N LEU A 21 -53.54 -11.56 -19.72
CA LEU A 21 -52.46 -10.96 -20.47
C LEU A 21 -52.91 -9.64 -21.11
N VAL A 22 -52.41 -8.51 -20.60
CA VAL A 22 -52.65 -7.18 -21.15
C VAL A 22 -51.73 -6.92 -22.34
N HIS A 23 -50.46 -7.29 -22.23
CA HIS A 23 -49.45 -7.09 -23.26
C HIS A 23 -48.31 -8.11 -23.15
N PHE A 24 -47.56 -8.34 -24.24
CA PHE A 24 -46.37 -9.19 -24.23
C PHE A 24 -45.43 -8.91 -25.39
N ASN A 25 -44.14 -9.21 -25.20
CA ASN A 25 -43.09 -8.96 -26.17
C ASN A 25 -43.02 -10.03 -27.28
N HIS A 26 -42.23 -9.74 -28.32
CA HIS A 26 -42.07 -10.64 -29.46
C HIS A 26 -41.28 -11.93 -29.12
N ALA A 27 -40.51 -11.95 -28.02
CA ALA A 27 -39.86 -13.17 -27.53
C ALA A 27 -40.92 -14.17 -27.03
N LEU A 28 -41.82 -13.74 -26.14
CA LEU A 28 -42.94 -14.56 -25.66
C LEU A 28 -43.79 -15.07 -26.82
N LYS A 29 -44.14 -14.20 -27.78
CA LYS A 29 -44.98 -14.58 -28.94
C LYS A 29 -44.30 -15.58 -29.89
N ARG A 30 -42.97 -15.57 -30.01
CA ARG A 30 -42.23 -16.60 -30.76
C ARG A 30 -42.35 -17.98 -30.10
N ARG A 31 -42.34 -18.01 -28.76
CA ARG A 31 -42.37 -19.23 -27.94
C ARG A 31 -43.79 -19.81 -27.81
N PHE A 32 -44.77 -18.97 -27.48
CA PHE A 32 -46.18 -19.33 -27.34
C PHE A 32 -47.00 -18.78 -28.52
N LYS A 33 -46.95 -19.47 -29.66
CA LYS A 33 -47.46 -18.96 -30.95
C LYS A 33 -48.95 -18.58 -30.95
N ASP A 34 -49.75 -19.24 -30.12
CA ASP A 34 -51.21 -19.06 -30.04
C ASP A 34 -51.67 -18.05 -28.97
N VAL A 35 -50.76 -17.44 -28.21
CA VAL A 35 -51.10 -16.53 -27.10
C VAL A 35 -51.68 -15.19 -27.59
N ARG A 36 -52.70 -14.69 -26.91
CA ARG A 36 -53.41 -13.43 -27.23
C ARG A 36 -53.63 -12.59 -25.98
N CYS A 37 -53.75 -11.26 -26.17
CA CYS A 37 -54.16 -10.39 -25.08
C CYS A 37 -55.60 -10.73 -24.66
N GLY A 38 -55.84 -10.85 -23.34
CA GLY A 38 -57.08 -11.32 -22.74
C GLY A 38 -57.06 -12.78 -22.27
N ASP A 39 -56.10 -13.59 -22.74
CA ASP A 39 -55.87 -14.95 -22.27
C ASP A 39 -55.38 -14.97 -20.81
N VAL A 40 -55.74 -16.01 -20.04
CA VAL A 40 -55.32 -16.19 -18.65
C VAL A 40 -53.89 -16.76 -18.60
N CYS A 41 -53.00 -16.12 -17.83
CA CYS A 41 -51.57 -16.35 -17.96
C CYS A 41 -51.13 -17.76 -17.51
N TYR A 42 -51.67 -18.26 -16.39
CA TYR A 42 -51.28 -19.58 -15.86
C TYR A 42 -51.79 -20.73 -16.73
N GLU A 43 -52.99 -20.59 -17.32
CA GLU A 43 -53.53 -21.54 -18.31
C GLU A 43 -52.67 -21.59 -19.58
N LYS A 44 -52.34 -20.43 -20.17
CA LYS A 44 -51.67 -20.37 -21.49
C LYS A 44 -50.14 -20.44 -21.45
N LEU A 45 -49.50 -19.95 -20.40
CA LEU A 45 -48.04 -19.85 -20.33
C LEU A 45 -47.41 -20.87 -19.37
N CYS A 46 -48.17 -21.42 -18.42
CA CYS A 46 -47.67 -22.43 -17.47
C CYS A 46 -48.33 -23.80 -17.67
N GLY A 47 -49.52 -23.87 -18.29
CA GLY A 47 -50.27 -25.11 -18.49
C GLY A 47 -50.97 -25.62 -17.23
N GLU A 48 -51.37 -24.71 -16.34
CA GLU A 48 -52.03 -24.99 -15.06
C GLU A 48 -53.48 -24.48 -15.07
N ASP A 49 -54.39 -25.13 -14.34
CA ASP A 49 -55.80 -24.70 -14.20
C ASP A 49 -56.02 -23.67 -13.08
N ARG A 50 -54.94 -23.21 -12.42
CA ARG A 50 -54.95 -22.26 -11.28
C ARG A 50 -53.68 -21.42 -11.23
N PRO A 51 -53.70 -20.23 -10.60
CA PRO A 51 -52.51 -19.40 -10.44
C PRO A 51 -51.32 -20.16 -9.82
N CYS A 52 -50.11 -19.90 -10.32
CA CYS A 52 -48.90 -20.58 -9.91
C CYS A 52 -48.64 -20.43 -8.40
N GLN A 53 -48.13 -21.46 -7.72
CA GLN A 53 -47.49 -21.25 -6.41
C GLN A 53 -46.26 -20.36 -6.62
N GLY A 54 -46.16 -19.26 -5.88
CA GLY A 54 -45.18 -18.21 -6.15
C GLY A 54 -45.54 -17.26 -7.30
N CYS A 55 -46.78 -17.27 -7.80
CA CYS A 55 -47.22 -16.26 -8.76
C CYS A 55 -47.10 -14.85 -8.14
N PRO A 56 -46.41 -13.88 -8.78
CA PRO A 56 -46.10 -12.62 -8.13
C PRO A 56 -47.31 -11.80 -7.69
N LEU A 57 -48.46 -11.92 -8.37
CA LEU A 57 -49.74 -11.31 -7.92
C LEU A 57 -50.18 -11.74 -6.50
N ASN A 58 -49.66 -12.84 -5.95
CA ASN A 58 -49.94 -13.32 -4.59
C ASN A 58 -48.82 -12.98 -3.59
N GLN A 59 -47.81 -12.19 -3.97
CA GLN A 59 -46.66 -11.84 -3.13
C GLN A 59 -46.38 -10.32 -3.15
N ASP A 60 -46.16 -9.75 -1.97
CA ASP A 60 -45.80 -8.32 -1.79
C ASP A 60 -44.27 -8.07 -1.88
N SER A 61 -43.48 -9.10 -2.17
CA SER A 61 -42.02 -9.04 -2.31
C SER A 61 -41.57 -9.20 -3.76
N ASP A 62 -40.81 -8.25 -4.29
CA ASP A 62 -40.29 -8.27 -5.67
C ASP A 62 -39.04 -9.16 -5.85
N GLY A 63 -39.03 -10.34 -5.22
CA GLY A 63 -37.99 -11.35 -5.37
C GLY A 63 -38.11 -12.13 -6.68
N ALA A 64 -36.98 -12.61 -7.21
CA ALA A 64 -36.98 -13.55 -8.33
C ALA A 64 -37.41 -14.95 -7.86
N VAL A 65 -38.44 -15.52 -8.49
CA VAL A 65 -39.00 -16.83 -8.17
C VAL A 65 -38.63 -17.80 -9.29
N MET A 66 -37.85 -18.84 -8.97
CA MET A 66 -37.58 -19.92 -9.91
C MET A 66 -38.68 -20.97 -9.85
N PHE A 67 -39.26 -21.34 -11.00
CA PHE A 67 -40.18 -22.47 -11.10
C PHE A 67 -40.02 -23.22 -12.42
N TYR A 68 -40.46 -24.48 -12.44
CA TYR A 68 -40.44 -25.30 -13.64
C TYR A 68 -41.68 -25.02 -14.51
N ASN A 69 -41.48 -24.48 -15.71
CA ASN A 69 -42.58 -24.20 -16.62
C ASN A 69 -42.91 -25.45 -17.45
N LYS A 70 -44.02 -26.12 -17.09
CA LYS A 70 -44.49 -27.35 -17.75
C LYS A 70 -44.79 -27.18 -19.25
N ALA A 71 -45.26 -25.99 -19.68
CA ALA A 71 -45.63 -25.75 -21.07
C ALA A 71 -44.42 -25.67 -22.02
N ILE A 72 -43.21 -25.41 -21.50
CA ILE A 72 -41.94 -25.43 -22.25
C ILE A 72 -40.90 -26.43 -21.70
N GLN A 73 -41.27 -27.21 -20.68
CA GLN A 73 -40.45 -28.23 -20.01
C GLN A 73 -39.06 -27.76 -19.53
N GLN A 74 -38.96 -26.52 -19.04
CA GLN A 74 -37.70 -25.92 -18.60
C GLN A 74 -37.85 -25.16 -17.28
N TRP A 75 -36.75 -25.10 -16.52
CA TRP A 75 -36.65 -24.20 -15.36
C TRP A 75 -36.52 -22.76 -15.83
N VAL A 76 -37.36 -21.89 -15.26
CA VAL A 76 -37.35 -20.47 -15.55
C VAL A 76 -37.23 -19.66 -14.27
N GLU A 77 -36.39 -18.64 -14.31
CA GLU A 77 -36.36 -17.56 -13.32
C GLU A 77 -37.42 -16.53 -13.73
N VAL A 78 -38.32 -16.19 -12.81
CA VAL A 78 -39.38 -15.22 -13.02
C VAL A 78 -39.27 -14.09 -12.01
N SER A 79 -39.00 -12.89 -12.51
CA SER A 79 -39.02 -11.65 -11.72
C SER A 79 -40.23 -10.81 -12.09
N SER A 80 -40.67 -9.96 -11.15
CA SER A 80 -41.86 -9.13 -11.34
C SER A 80 -41.64 -7.70 -10.87
N GLY A 81 -42.42 -6.77 -11.43
CA GLY A 81 -42.55 -5.42 -10.91
C GLY A 81 -43.96 -4.86 -11.11
N ASN A 82 -44.40 -4.00 -10.21
CA ASN A 82 -45.70 -3.33 -10.29
C ASN A 82 -45.63 -2.11 -11.24
N MET A 83 -46.67 -1.88 -12.05
CA MET A 83 -46.81 -0.69 -12.88
C MET A 83 -48.28 -0.27 -13.07
N ASP A 84 -48.55 1.02 -13.27
CA ASP A 84 -49.88 1.47 -13.72
C ASP A 84 -49.99 1.42 -15.25
N TRP A 85 -50.99 0.71 -15.77
CA TRP A 85 -51.27 0.63 -17.21
C TRP A 85 -52.40 1.58 -17.62
N PRO A 86 -52.21 2.44 -18.66
CA PRO A 86 -53.21 3.41 -19.07
C PRO A 86 -54.58 2.78 -19.40
N GLY A 87 -55.61 3.19 -18.66
CA GLY A 87 -56.99 2.73 -18.85
C GLY A 87 -57.37 1.41 -18.15
N LEU A 88 -56.42 0.68 -17.57
CA LEU A 88 -56.66 -0.56 -16.81
C LEU A 88 -56.23 -0.47 -15.33
N GLY A 89 -55.38 0.51 -14.98
CA GLY A 89 -54.89 0.71 -13.62
C GLY A 89 -53.72 -0.22 -13.28
N PRO A 90 -53.49 -0.56 -11.99
CA PRO A 90 -52.29 -1.25 -11.56
C PRO A 90 -52.26 -2.69 -12.05
N CYS A 91 -51.24 -2.97 -12.86
CA CYS A 91 -50.90 -4.24 -13.50
C CYS A 91 -49.50 -4.69 -13.05
N ARG A 92 -49.12 -5.94 -13.34
CA ARG A 92 -47.80 -6.49 -12.98
C ARG A 92 -47.04 -6.91 -14.23
N VAL A 93 -45.82 -6.41 -14.37
CA VAL A 93 -44.86 -6.84 -15.42
C VAL A 93 -44.16 -8.08 -14.93
N ILE A 94 -44.10 -9.10 -15.77
CA ILE A 94 -43.44 -10.37 -15.52
C ILE A 94 -42.31 -10.53 -16.54
N LEU A 95 -41.08 -10.71 -16.06
CA LEU A 95 -39.91 -11.06 -16.86
C LEU A 95 -39.55 -12.52 -16.60
N VAL A 96 -39.34 -13.27 -17.68
CA VAL A 96 -39.02 -14.69 -17.64
C VAL A 96 -37.70 -14.93 -18.35
N ARG A 97 -36.75 -15.51 -17.62
CA ARG A 97 -35.44 -15.97 -18.11
C ARG A 97 -35.35 -17.48 -18.01
N GLU A 98 -34.67 -18.11 -18.96
CA GLU A 98 -34.49 -19.55 -19.01
C GLU A 98 -33.17 -19.96 -18.37
N ILE A 99 -33.19 -21.08 -17.65
CA ILE A 99 -32.01 -21.66 -17.03
C ILE A 99 -31.51 -22.80 -17.93
N ASN A 100 -30.53 -22.50 -18.78
CA ASN A 100 -29.93 -23.46 -19.71
C ASN A 100 -28.87 -24.34 -19.04
N GLU A 101 -28.69 -25.56 -19.56
CA GLU A 101 -27.79 -26.63 -19.05
C GLU A 101 -26.29 -26.26 -18.96
N GLY A 102 -25.89 -25.11 -19.52
CA GLY A 102 -24.54 -24.56 -19.39
C GLY A 102 -24.25 -23.90 -18.03
N ASN A 103 -25.26 -23.50 -17.26
CA ASN A 103 -25.10 -22.82 -15.97
C ASN A 103 -24.84 -23.80 -14.80
N LYS A 104 -23.74 -24.55 -14.87
CA LYS A 104 -23.36 -25.55 -13.85
C LYS A 104 -22.88 -24.97 -12.50
N ASN A 105 -22.74 -23.64 -12.38
CA ASN A 105 -22.06 -23.01 -11.24
C ASN A 105 -22.83 -22.95 -9.91
N LEU A 106 -24.13 -23.28 -9.84
CA LEU A 106 -24.84 -23.26 -8.55
C LEU A 106 -24.63 -24.52 -7.69
N PHE A 107 -24.23 -25.65 -8.30
CA PHE A 107 -24.12 -26.96 -7.61
C PHE A 107 -22.68 -27.47 -7.40
N TYR A 108 -21.66 -26.84 -8.01
CA TYR A 108 -20.25 -27.19 -7.80
C TYR A 108 -19.83 -27.15 -6.31
N ASN A 109 -20.49 -26.34 -5.50
CA ASN A 109 -20.23 -26.15 -4.07
C ASN A 109 -20.63 -27.32 -3.15
N LEU A 110 -21.11 -28.45 -3.69
CA LEU A 110 -21.36 -29.69 -2.94
C LEU A 110 -20.60 -30.91 -3.47
N THR A 111 -19.89 -30.79 -4.59
CA THR A 111 -19.24 -31.92 -5.29
C THR A 111 -17.76 -31.68 -5.63
N SER A 112 -17.12 -30.67 -5.01
CA SER A 112 -15.67 -30.51 -5.05
C SER A 112 -14.92 -31.63 -4.31
N ILE A 113 -15.63 -32.44 -3.52
CA ILE A 113 -15.17 -33.72 -2.99
C ILE A 113 -15.91 -34.83 -3.75
N SER A 114 -15.17 -35.84 -4.21
CA SER A 114 -15.67 -37.08 -4.83
C SER A 114 -16.35 -38.02 -3.80
N ALA A 115 -17.28 -37.50 -3.01
CA ALA A 115 -17.89 -38.18 -1.87
C ALA A 115 -19.22 -38.87 -2.20
N TYR A 116 -19.98 -38.38 -3.19
CA TYR A 116 -21.31 -38.91 -3.52
C TYR A 116 -21.48 -39.03 -5.03
N ASP A 117 -22.08 -40.14 -5.47
CA ASP A 117 -22.33 -40.43 -6.86
C ASP A 117 -23.76 -40.07 -7.30
N GLU A 118 -24.74 -40.11 -6.40
CA GLU A 118 -26.12 -39.74 -6.69
C GLU A 118 -26.76 -38.96 -5.53
N LEU A 119 -27.73 -38.11 -5.88
CA LEU A 119 -28.48 -37.28 -4.95
C LEU A 119 -29.95 -37.25 -5.38
N PHE A 120 -30.84 -37.54 -4.43
CA PHE A 120 -32.29 -37.53 -4.62
C PHE A 120 -32.94 -36.57 -3.63
N GLU A 121 -33.93 -35.82 -4.11
CA GLU A 121 -34.93 -35.13 -3.32
C GLU A 121 -36.16 -36.03 -3.21
N LEU A 122 -36.62 -36.30 -2.00
CA LEU A 122 -37.76 -37.16 -1.70
C LEU A 122 -38.79 -36.36 -0.91
N ASN A 123 -40.06 -36.45 -1.28
CA ASN A 123 -41.16 -35.83 -0.56
C ASN A 123 -42.11 -36.95 -0.12
N PHE A 124 -42.04 -37.31 1.17
CA PHE A 124 -42.85 -38.40 1.74
C PHE A 124 -44.33 -38.03 1.85
N THR A 125 -44.65 -36.75 2.01
CA THR A 125 -46.03 -36.25 2.08
C THR A 125 -46.75 -36.34 0.72
N ARG A 126 -46.01 -36.16 -0.38
CA ARG A 126 -46.53 -36.17 -1.76
C ARG A 126 -46.25 -37.48 -2.53
N ASP A 127 -45.60 -38.46 -1.90
CA ASP A 127 -45.14 -39.73 -2.52
C ASP A 127 -44.37 -39.51 -3.84
N SER A 128 -43.46 -38.53 -3.86
CA SER A 128 -42.71 -38.14 -5.05
C SER A 128 -41.20 -38.11 -4.81
N TYR A 129 -40.41 -38.43 -5.83
CA TYR A 129 -38.96 -38.28 -5.81
C TYR A 129 -38.46 -37.58 -7.08
N LYS A 130 -37.26 -37.02 -6.98
CA LYS A 130 -36.52 -36.41 -8.07
C LYS A 130 -35.01 -36.66 -7.90
N ILE A 131 -34.34 -37.07 -8.96
CA ILE A 131 -32.88 -37.15 -9.02
C ILE A 131 -32.36 -35.73 -9.26
N LEU A 132 -31.58 -35.20 -8.30
CA LEU A 132 -30.95 -33.89 -8.41
C LEU A 132 -29.55 -33.96 -9.04
N TYR A 133 -28.85 -35.06 -8.82
CA TYR A 133 -27.53 -35.34 -9.38
C TYR A 133 -27.33 -36.85 -9.50
N HIS A 134 -26.66 -37.29 -10.56
CA HIS A 134 -26.08 -38.63 -10.62
C HIS A 134 -24.80 -38.60 -11.47
N GLN A 135 -23.86 -39.51 -11.20
CA GLN A 135 -22.71 -39.73 -12.05
C GLN A 135 -23.15 -40.42 -13.35
N GLU A 136 -22.89 -39.79 -14.49
CA GLU A 136 -23.23 -40.35 -15.80
C GLU A 136 -22.50 -41.68 -16.06
N GLY A 137 -23.21 -42.65 -16.64
CA GLY A 137 -22.65 -43.93 -17.08
C GLY A 137 -22.25 -44.93 -15.99
N LYS A 138 -22.35 -44.58 -14.70
CA LYS A 138 -21.90 -45.46 -13.59
C LYS A 138 -22.95 -46.50 -13.19
N TYR A 139 -24.17 -46.07 -12.89
CA TYR A 139 -25.25 -46.92 -12.38
C TYR A 139 -26.46 -47.00 -13.31
N VAL A 140 -27.22 -48.09 -13.19
CA VAL A 140 -28.61 -48.10 -13.68
C VAL A 140 -29.44 -47.26 -12.71
N ILE A 141 -30.09 -46.22 -13.24
CA ILE A 141 -30.93 -45.28 -12.49
C ILE A 141 -32.41 -45.43 -12.90
N PRO A 142 -33.36 -45.13 -12.00
CA PRO A 142 -34.78 -45.02 -12.35
C PRO A 142 -35.02 -43.74 -13.16
N ALA A 143 -36.29 -43.48 -13.52
CA ALA A 143 -36.66 -42.23 -14.18
C ALA A 143 -36.18 -41.00 -13.36
N PRO A 144 -35.82 -39.86 -13.99
CA PRO A 144 -35.30 -38.69 -13.28
C PRO A 144 -36.24 -38.09 -12.24
N GLU A 145 -37.55 -38.32 -12.37
CA GLU A 145 -38.58 -37.94 -11.40
C GLU A 145 -39.77 -38.90 -11.51
N GLY A 146 -40.53 -39.07 -10.43
CA GLY A 146 -41.69 -39.95 -10.40
C GLY A 146 -42.27 -40.20 -9.01
N THR A 147 -43.09 -41.24 -8.88
CA THR A 147 -43.70 -41.66 -7.61
C THR A 147 -42.69 -42.41 -6.75
N LEU A 148 -42.49 -41.97 -5.50
CA LEU A 148 -41.49 -42.53 -4.58
C LEU A 148 -41.74 -44.02 -4.31
N SER A 149 -42.98 -44.40 -3.98
CA SER A 149 -43.36 -45.80 -3.76
C SER A 149 -43.10 -46.69 -4.99
N SER A 150 -43.35 -46.18 -6.19
CA SER A 150 -43.09 -46.94 -7.45
C SER A 150 -41.60 -47.09 -7.72
N MET A 151 -40.80 -46.04 -7.49
CA MET A 151 -39.35 -46.09 -7.68
C MET A 151 -38.67 -47.01 -6.67
N VAL A 152 -39.06 -46.97 -5.40
CA VAL A 152 -38.55 -47.89 -4.38
C VAL A 152 -38.79 -49.34 -4.79
N GLN A 153 -39.98 -49.65 -5.33
CA GLN A 153 -40.27 -50.99 -5.87
C GLN A 153 -39.41 -51.32 -7.11
N GLU A 154 -39.39 -50.45 -8.13
CA GLU A 154 -38.64 -50.65 -9.37
C GLU A 154 -37.13 -50.85 -9.12
N VAL A 155 -36.55 -50.00 -8.27
CA VAL A 155 -35.15 -50.05 -7.84
C VAL A 155 -34.86 -51.34 -7.09
N SER A 156 -35.77 -51.77 -6.19
CA SER A 156 -35.61 -53.05 -5.47
C SER A 156 -35.65 -54.28 -6.38
N GLU A 157 -36.43 -54.25 -7.46
CA GLU A 157 -36.62 -55.38 -8.38
C GLU A 157 -35.52 -55.46 -9.46
N HIS A 158 -35.01 -54.33 -9.95
CA HIS A 158 -34.17 -54.27 -11.16
C HIS A 158 -32.76 -53.69 -10.97
N MET A 159 -32.54 -52.90 -9.91
CA MET A 159 -31.34 -52.08 -9.72
C MET A 159 -30.57 -52.37 -8.42
N ILE A 160 -31.19 -53.06 -7.46
CA ILE A 160 -30.57 -53.59 -6.23
C ILE A 160 -30.41 -55.11 -6.35
N HIS A 161 -29.37 -55.66 -5.74
CA HIS A 161 -29.08 -57.09 -5.80
C HIS A 161 -30.21 -57.91 -5.14
N PRO A 162 -30.67 -59.04 -5.72
CA PRO A 162 -31.84 -59.77 -5.21
C PRO A 162 -31.78 -60.22 -3.75
N GLU A 163 -30.58 -60.49 -3.22
CA GLU A 163 -30.37 -60.82 -1.80
C GLU A 163 -30.57 -59.61 -0.86
N ASP A 164 -30.34 -58.39 -1.36
CA ASP A 164 -30.43 -57.15 -0.60
C ASP A 164 -31.82 -56.50 -0.74
N ALA A 165 -32.58 -56.84 -1.79
CA ALA A 165 -33.88 -56.26 -2.12
C ALA A 165 -34.87 -56.25 -0.95
N ARG A 166 -34.92 -57.32 -0.14
CA ARG A 166 -35.77 -57.35 1.07
C ARG A 166 -35.31 -56.34 2.13
N ARG A 167 -34.01 -56.25 2.39
CA ARG A 167 -33.44 -55.27 3.35
C ARG A 167 -33.61 -53.83 2.86
N PHE A 168 -33.59 -53.63 1.55
CA PHE A 168 -33.83 -52.35 0.91
C PHE A 168 -35.28 -51.89 1.12
N LEU A 169 -36.26 -52.76 0.89
CA LEU A 169 -37.67 -52.47 1.17
C LEU A 169 -37.90 -52.21 2.68
N GLU A 170 -37.32 -53.01 3.58
CA GLU A 170 -37.37 -52.81 5.04
C GLU A 170 -36.64 -51.54 5.52
N PHE A 171 -35.77 -50.94 4.70
CA PHE A 171 -35.12 -49.64 4.96
C PHE A 171 -36.00 -48.46 4.50
N TRP A 172 -36.66 -48.62 3.34
CA TRP A 172 -37.56 -47.62 2.76
C TRP A 172 -39.00 -47.65 3.31
N GLU A 173 -39.31 -48.47 4.30
CA GLU A 173 -40.62 -48.46 4.98
C GLU A 173 -40.91 -47.08 5.63
N PRO A 174 -42.00 -46.38 5.25
CA PRO A 174 -42.27 -45.02 5.73
C PRO A 174 -42.35 -44.90 7.26
N GLY A 175 -42.90 -45.92 7.95
CA GLY A 175 -43.00 -45.92 9.41
C GLY A 175 -41.64 -45.95 10.12
N ARG A 176 -40.62 -46.58 9.51
CA ARG A 176 -39.27 -46.65 10.05
C ARG A 176 -38.54 -45.32 9.87
N ILE A 177 -38.60 -44.76 8.66
CA ILE A 177 -38.06 -43.44 8.35
C ILE A 177 -38.68 -42.38 9.26
N ALA A 178 -40.01 -42.37 9.40
CA ALA A 178 -40.73 -41.49 10.31
C ALA A 178 -40.23 -41.60 11.76
N SER A 179 -40.06 -42.82 12.27
CA SER A 179 -39.60 -43.05 13.66
C SER A 179 -38.16 -42.60 13.91
N CYS A 180 -37.28 -42.61 12.89
CA CYS A 180 -35.88 -42.20 13.06
C CYS A 180 -35.64 -40.71 12.83
N LEU A 181 -36.48 -40.04 12.02
CA LEU A 181 -36.27 -38.63 11.69
C LEU A 181 -36.87 -37.67 12.74
N TRP A 182 -37.95 -38.06 13.42
CA TRP A 182 -38.71 -37.18 14.33
C TRP A 182 -38.65 -37.55 15.82
N ASP A 183 -37.77 -38.48 16.23
CA ASP A 183 -37.52 -38.78 17.64
C ASP A 183 -36.54 -37.76 18.27
N GLN A 184 -36.85 -37.27 19.47
CA GLN A 184 -36.20 -36.08 20.06
C GLN A 184 -34.81 -36.34 20.66
N HIS A 185 -34.34 -37.59 20.66
CA HIS A 185 -33.09 -38.02 21.31
C HIS A 185 -32.17 -38.86 20.40
N GLY A 186 -32.41 -38.90 19.09
CA GLY A 186 -31.61 -39.64 18.11
C GLY A 186 -30.91 -38.74 17.08
N SER A 187 -29.87 -39.25 16.43
CA SER A 187 -29.23 -38.58 15.30
C SER A 187 -30.16 -38.57 14.07
N HIS A 188 -30.49 -37.39 13.53
CA HIS A 188 -31.39 -37.19 12.38
C HIS A 188 -30.83 -37.66 11.03
N ILE A 189 -30.14 -38.80 10.97
CA ILE A 189 -29.50 -39.36 9.77
C ILE A 189 -29.74 -40.87 9.77
N LEU A 190 -30.37 -41.39 8.72
CA LEU A 190 -30.56 -42.82 8.50
C LEU A 190 -29.55 -43.31 7.45
N LYS A 191 -28.89 -44.46 7.67
CA LYS A 191 -27.91 -45.03 6.73
C LYS A 191 -28.21 -46.50 6.41
N GLY A 192 -28.09 -46.88 5.13
CA GLY A 192 -28.30 -48.24 4.64
C GLY A 192 -27.28 -48.61 3.56
N GLU A 193 -26.82 -49.86 3.56
CA GLU A 193 -25.79 -50.34 2.63
C GLU A 193 -26.34 -51.48 1.77
N PHE A 194 -26.20 -51.37 0.45
CA PHE A 194 -26.81 -52.28 -0.54
C PHE A 194 -25.90 -52.46 -1.76
N ARG A 195 -25.99 -53.59 -2.45
CA ARG A 195 -25.35 -53.77 -3.77
C ARG A 195 -26.26 -53.20 -4.87
N LYS A 196 -25.82 -52.14 -5.55
CA LYS A 196 -26.49 -51.51 -6.70
C LYS A 196 -25.90 -52.02 -8.03
N ARG A 197 -26.69 -51.96 -9.10
CA ARG A 197 -26.32 -52.40 -10.45
C ARG A 197 -25.63 -51.30 -11.26
N LYS A 198 -24.46 -51.61 -11.84
CA LYS A 198 -23.73 -50.77 -12.79
C LYS A 198 -24.29 -50.89 -14.20
N VAL A 199 -24.03 -49.88 -15.05
CA VAL A 199 -24.46 -49.88 -16.46
C VAL A 199 -23.85 -51.04 -17.28
N ASP A 200 -22.65 -51.48 -16.90
CA ASP A 200 -21.98 -52.67 -17.48
C ASP A 200 -22.62 -54.02 -17.07
N GLY A 201 -23.62 -53.99 -16.19
CA GLY A 201 -24.33 -55.16 -15.68
C GLY A 201 -23.70 -55.80 -14.44
N THR A 202 -22.59 -55.29 -13.93
CA THR A 202 -21.96 -55.74 -12.67
C THR A 202 -22.65 -55.13 -11.43
N TRP A 203 -22.26 -55.59 -10.25
CA TRP A 203 -22.77 -55.12 -8.96
C TRP A 203 -21.66 -54.45 -8.15
N CYS A 204 -22.04 -53.50 -7.32
CA CYS A 204 -21.14 -52.72 -6.47
C CYS A 204 -21.84 -52.28 -5.19
N TRP A 205 -21.10 -52.19 -4.10
CA TRP A 205 -21.66 -51.69 -2.85
C TRP A 205 -21.81 -50.16 -2.86
N VAL A 206 -22.98 -49.69 -2.42
CA VAL A 206 -23.25 -48.28 -2.17
C VAL A 206 -23.83 -48.08 -0.77
N VAL A 207 -23.54 -46.94 -0.15
CA VAL A 207 -24.26 -46.47 1.05
C VAL A 207 -25.27 -45.41 0.64
N GLN A 208 -26.50 -45.57 1.12
CA GLN A 208 -27.57 -44.58 1.05
C GLN A 208 -27.66 -43.88 2.40
N ILE A 209 -27.54 -42.55 2.39
CA ILE A 209 -27.64 -41.69 3.57
C ILE A 209 -28.87 -40.80 3.38
N VAL A 210 -29.82 -40.87 4.30
CA VAL A 210 -31.12 -40.19 4.24
C VAL A 210 -31.17 -39.15 5.35
N VAL A 211 -31.40 -37.88 4.99
CA VAL A 211 -31.31 -36.70 5.87
C VAL A 211 -32.54 -35.82 5.68
N PRO A 212 -33.25 -35.40 6.74
CA PRO A 212 -34.39 -34.52 6.64
C PRO A 212 -33.93 -33.07 6.41
N ILE A 213 -34.65 -32.32 5.58
CA ILE A 213 -34.51 -30.87 5.50
C ILE A 213 -35.70 -30.25 6.24
N LEU A 214 -35.42 -29.47 7.29
CA LEU A 214 -36.43 -28.69 7.99
C LEU A 214 -36.90 -27.53 7.11
N SER A 215 -38.00 -27.74 6.39
CA SER A 215 -38.71 -26.67 5.67
C SER A 215 -39.51 -25.80 6.65
N GLY A 216 -39.45 -24.48 6.48
CA GLY A 216 -40.16 -23.51 7.33
C GLY A 216 -41.69 -23.46 7.12
N ALA A 217 -42.22 -24.24 6.17
CA ALA A 217 -43.66 -24.40 5.97
C ALA A 217 -44.15 -25.67 6.68
N LYS A 218 -45.25 -25.57 7.43
CA LYS A 218 -45.93 -26.76 7.97
C LYS A 218 -46.45 -27.65 6.82
N ASP A 219 -46.29 -28.96 7.01
CA ASP A 219 -46.87 -30.06 6.24
C ASP A 219 -46.17 -30.49 4.92
N GLU A 220 -44.85 -30.29 4.75
CA GLU A 220 -44.08 -31.03 3.71
C GLU A 220 -42.75 -31.60 4.22
N ASP A 221 -42.71 -32.94 4.33
CA ASP A 221 -41.55 -33.72 4.77
C ASP A 221 -40.62 -33.99 3.58
N ILE A 222 -39.78 -32.99 3.27
CA ILE A 222 -38.73 -33.08 2.25
C ILE A 222 -37.46 -33.67 2.89
N VAL A 223 -36.93 -34.70 2.24
CA VAL A 223 -35.82 -35.52 2.71
C VAL A 223 -34.85 -35.75 1.56
N MET A 224 -33.57 -35.57 1.81
CA MET A 224 -32.51 -35.82 0.84
C MET A 224 -31.97 -37.23 1.01
N CYS A 225 -31.73 -37.94 -0.10
CA CYS A 225 -30.98 -39.19 -0.11
C CYS A 225 -29.70 -39.05 -0.93
N PHE A 226 -28.56 -39.23 -0.28
CA PHE A 226 -27.23 -39.23 -0.87
C PHE A 226 -26.79 -40.69 -1.07
N ILE A 227 -26.23 -41.01 -2.24
CA ILE A 227 -25.69 -42.34 -2.55
C ILE A 227 -24.19 -42.20 -2.83
N GLN A 228 -23.38 -42.99 -2.14
CA GLN A 228 -21.92 -43.00 -2.26
C GLN A 228 -21.41 -44.39 -2.64
N ASP A 229 -20.46 -44.46 -3.57
CA ASP A 229 -19.66 -45.66 -3.83
C ASP A 229 -18.91 -46.07 -2.56
N ILE A 230 -19.20 -47.27 -2.08
CA ILE A 230 -18.38 -47.92 -1.05
C ILE A 230 -17.88 -49.27 -1.57
N ASP A 231 -17.85 -49.51 -2.88
CA ASP A 231 -17.43 -50.78 -3.48
C ASP A 231 -15.97 -51.08 -3.16
N GLU A 232 -15.08 -50.07 -3.14
CA GLU A 232 -13.71 -50.27 -2.64
C GLU A 232 -13.66 -50.49 -1.13
N GLN A 233 -14.45 -49.76 -0.34
CA GLN A 233 -14.46 -49.91 1.12
C GLN A 233 -15.04 -51.27 1.51
N LYS A 234 -16.10 -51.72 0.85
CA LYS A 234 -16.74 -53.03 1.05
C LYS A 234 -15.95 -54.14 0.41
N ARG A 235 -15.25 -53.98 -0.71
CA ARG A 235 -14.26 -54.97 -1.15
C ARG A 235 -13.08 -55.03 -0.19
N ARG A 236 -12.72 -53.93 0.50
CA ARG A 236 -11.76 -53.96 1.62
C ARG A 236 -12.35 -54.68 2.84
N GLU A 237 -13.57 -54.37 3.27
CA GLU A 237 -14.27 -55.05 4.38
C GLU A 237 -14.60 -56.53 4.09
N GLU A 238 -14.93 -56.88 2.85
CA GLU A 238 -15.14 -58.24 2.35
C GLU A 238 -13.81 -58.94 2.09
N SER A 239 -12.73 -58.25 1.71
CA SER A 239 -11.38 -58.85 1.77
C SER A 239 -10.92 -59.04 3.22
N LEU A 240 -11.44 -58.26 4.17
CA LEU A 240 -11.27 -58.45 5.61
C LEU A 240 -12.25 -59.52 6.18
N ALA A 241 -13.40 -59.78 5.54
CA ALA A 241 -14.45 -60.70 6.04
C ALA A 241 -14.52 -62.07 5.33
N LEU A 242 -14.18 -62.16 4.04
CA LEU A 242 -13.62 -63.38 3.43
C LEU A 242 -12.25 -63.66 4.04
N GLY A 243 -11.48 -62.59 4.29
CA GLY A 243 -10.34 -62.61 5.20
C GLY A 243 -10.68 -63.11 6.60
N ASN A 244 -11.94 -63.06 7.08
CA ASN A 244 -12.34 -63.65 8.36
C ASN A 244 -12.47 -65.20 8.33
N LYS A 245 -12.14 -65.86 7.22
CA LYS A 245 -11.76 -67.28 7.20
C LYS A 245 -10.24 -67.51 7.18
N GLU A 246 -9.44 -66.44 7.08
CA GLU A 246 -7.98 -66.43 7.17
C GLU A 246 -7.42 -65.53 8.30
N THR A 247 -8.27 -64.94 9.17
CA THR A 247 -7.88 -64.13 10.34
C THR A 247 -7.31 -64.94 11.51
N GLU A 248 -6.52 -65.96 11.19
CA GLU A 248 -5.47 -66.47 12.07
C GLU A 248 -4.11 -65.80 11.78
N LYS A 249 -3.99 -64.99 10.72
CA LYS A 249 -2.80 -64.16 10.43
C LYS A 249 -3.12 -62.68 10.68
N GLY A 250 -2.72 -62.18 11.86
CA GLY A 250 -3.05 -60.84 12.34
C GLY A 250 -2.26 -59.67 11.74
N THR A 251 -1.40 -59.93 10.75
CA THR A 251 -0.50 -58.94 10.14
C THR A 251 -0.84 -58.66 8.68
N ASP A 252 -0.45 -57.50 8.21
CA ASP A 252 -0.55 -57.08 6.81
C ASP A 252 0.59 -57.68 5.96
N PRO A 253 0.33 -58.18 4.74
CA PRO A 253 1.35 -58.90 3.95
C PRO A 253 2.39 -57.99 3.28
N ILE A 254 2.16 -56.68 3.15
CA ILE A 254 3.12 -55.74 2.56
C ILE A 254 4.03 -55.20 3.67
N THR A 255 3.43 -54.71 4.75
CA THR A 255 4.16 -54.03 5.84
C THR A 255 4.65 -54.97 6.95
N GLY A 256 4.10 -56.19 7.04
CA GLY A 256 4.37 -57.12 8.13
C GLY A 256 3.79 -56.70 9.50
N LEU A 257 3.09 -55.55 9.59
CA LEU A 257 2.59 -54.96 10.82
C LEU A 257 1.19 -55.46 11.21
N CYS A 258 0.82 -55.33 12.48
CA CYS A 258 -0.53 -55.68 12.95
C CYS A 258 -1.59 -54.79 12.30
N ARG A 259 -2.65 -55.37 11.74
CA ARG A 259 -3.76 -54.60 11.16
C ARG A 259 -4.58 -53.91 12.26
N ARG A 260 -5.18 -52.76 11.95
CA ARG A 260 -6.00 -51.90 12.85
C ARG A 260 -6.77 -52.64 13.99
N PRO A 261 -7.59 -53.69 13.74
CA PRO A 261 -8.35 -54.35 14.81
C PRO A 261 -7.51 -55.25 15.73
N VAL A 262 -6.37 -55.74 15.24
CA VAL A 262 -5.40 -56.55 16.00
C VAL A 262 -4.51 -55.64 16.83
N PHE A 263 -4.02 -54.54 16.23
CA PHE A 263 -3.21 -53.54 16.91
C PHE A 263 -3.92 -52.99 18.16
N PHE A 264 -5.14 -52.44 18.04
CA PHE A 264 -5.84 -51.87 19.19
C PHE A 264 -6.04 -52.91 20.31
N ARG A 265 -6.45 -54.13 19.97
CA ARG A 265 -6.66 -55.22 20.94
C ARG A 265 -5.37 -55.62 21.66
N GLN A 266 -4.25 -55.71 20.93
CA GLN A 266 -2.95 -56.04 21.51
C GLN A 266 -2.41 -54.88 22.36
N SER A 267 -2.58 -53.64 21.92
CA SER A 267 -2.14 -52.43 22.64
C SER A 267 -2.96 -52.19 23.91
N ASP A 268 -4.28 -52.34 23.88
CA ASP A 268 -5.14 -52.33 25.07
C ASP A 268 -4.75 -53.45 26.05
N ALA A 269 -4.34 -54.62 25.56
CA ALA A 269 -3.88 -55.71 26.41
C ALA A 269 -2.49 -55.45 26.99
N PHE A 270 -1.57 -54.92 26.17
CA PHE A 270 -0.20 -54.58 26.57
C PHE A 270 -0.21 -53.54 27.70
N LEU A 271 -0.90 -52.41 27.52
CA LEU A 271 -0.98 -51.34 28.53
C LEU A 271 -1.63 -51.79 29.84
N LYS A 272 -2.45 -52.85 29.84
CA LYS A 272 -3.01 -53.46 31.07
C LYS A 272 -2.03 -54.38 31.82
N HIS A 273 -0.94 -54.79 31.19
CA HIS A 273 0.09 -55.66 31.80
C HIS A 273 1.39 -54.92 32.12
N VAL A 274 1.62 -53.72 31.59
CA VAL A 274 2.75 -52.86 31.95
C VAL A 274 2.48 -52.18 33.30
N ASN A 275 3.48 -52.14 34.19
CA ASN A 275 3.35 -51.54 35.52
C ASN A 275 3.06 -50.03 35.47
N ASN A 276 3.70 -49.32 34.54
CA ASN A 276 3.59 -47.87 34.33
C ASN A 276 3.15 -47.61 32.88
N PRO A 277 1.84 -47.47 32.58
CA PRO A 277 1.38 -47.12 31.24
C PRO A 277 1.84 -45.72 30.79
N GLU A 278 2.09 -44.82 31.75
CA GLU A 278 2.57 -43.45 31.54
C GLU A 278 4.00 -43.36 30.96
N ASP A 279 4.80 -44.42 31.08
CA ASP A 279 6.14 -44.49 30.46
C ASP A 279 6.09 -44.68 28.93
N TYR A 280 4.88 -44.79 28.34
CA TYR A 280 4.63 -45.03 26.93
C TYR A 280 3.87 -43.89 26.25
N CYS A 281 4.08 -43.75 24.94
CA CYS A 281 3.32 -42.87 24.06
C CYS A 281 2.88 -43.62 22.80
N LEU A 282 1.86 -43.08 22.13
CA LEU A 282 1.37 -43.55 20.86
C LEU A 282 1.71 -42.51 19.78
N MET A 283 2.44 -42.94 18.75
CA MET A 283 2.81 -42.14 17.60
C MET A 283 2.01 -42.58 16.38
N ALA A 284 1.17 -41.70 15.84
CA ALA A 284 0.60 -41.81 14.51
C ALA A 284 1.58 -41.25 13.46
N ILE A 285 1.66 -41.87 12.29
CA ILE A 285 2.59 -41.53 11.21
C ILE A 285 1.83 -41.58 9.88
N ASP A 286 2.06 -40.58 9.03
CA ASP A 286 1.41 -40.40 7.73
C ASP A 286 2.42 -39.87 6.70
N ILE A 287 2.23 -40.21 5.42
CA ILE A 287 3.14 -39.83 4.34
C ILE A 287 2.48 -38.75 3.48
N GLU A 288 2.95 -37.51 3.58
CA GLU A 288 2.38 -36.43 2.77
C GLU A 288 2.50 -36.73 1.27
N HIS A 289 1.38 -36.54 0.57
CA HIS A 289 1.25 -36.73 -0.87
C HIS A 289 1.59 -38.16 -1.38
N PHE A 290 1.43 -39.21 -0.57
CA PHE A 290 1.71 -40.59 -0.98
C PHE A 290 1.00 -41.03 -2.28
N LYS A 291 -0.22 -40.54 -2.54
CA LYS A 291 -0.92 -40.81 -3.81
C LYS A 291 -0.14 -40.27 -5.02
N LEU A 292 0.36 -39.04 -4.94
CA LEU A 292 1.22 -38.44 -5.97
C LEU A 292 2.55 -39.19 -6.12
N PHE A 293 3.11 -39.73 -5.02
CA PHE A 293 4.28 -40.60 -5.08
C PHE A 293 3.98 -41.88 -5.90
N ASN A 294 2.82 -42.50 -5.68
CA ASN A 294 2.39 -43.67 -6.47
C ASN A 294 2.13 -43.33 -7.94
N ASP A 295 1.58 -42.15 -8.23
CA ASP A 295 1.34 -41.67 -9.59
C ASP A 295 2.66 -41.35 -10.33
N TRP A 296 3.70 -40.88 -9.63
CA TRP A 296 4.99 -40.49 -10.22
C TRP A 296 6.00 -41.64 -10.33
N TYR A 297 6.10 -42.48 -9.30
CA TYR A 297 7.11 -43.55 -9.20
C TYR A 297 6.53 -44.95 -9.42
N GLY A 298 5.21 -45.06 -9.58
CA GLY A 298 4.47 -46.30 -9.78
C GLY A 298 4.13 -47.02 -8.47
N GLN A 299 3.03 -47.77 -8.48
CA GLN A 299 2.51 -48.49 -7.31
C GLN A 299 3.56 -49.43 -6.67
N GLU A 300 4.40 -50.11 -7.46
CA GLU A 300 5.46 -50.97 -6.92
C GLU A 300 6.50 -50.20 -6.09
N ALA A 301 6.74 -48.91 -6.38
CA ALA A 301 7.62 -48.08 -5.57
C ALA A 301 6.95 -47.69 -4.25
N GLY A 302 5.65 -47.41 -4.28
CA GLY A 302 4.82 -47.22 -3.09
C GLY A 302 4.82 -48.44 -2.17
N ASP A 303 4.53 -49.62 -2.72
CA ASP A 303 4.50 -50.87 -1.95
C ASP A 303 5.85 -51.18 -1.28
N ARG A 304 6.97 -50.89 -1.97
CA ARG A 304 8.33 -50.98 -1.38
C ARG A 304 8.54 -49.99 -0.23
N LEU A 305 8.05 -48.76 -0.37
CA LEU A 305 8.15 -47.73 0.68
C LEU A 305 7.35 -48.13 1.93
N LEU A 306 6.12 -48.63 1.74
CA LEU A 306 5.27 -49.12 2.83
C LEU A 306 5.91 -50.34 3.53
N ALA A 307 6.44 -51.29 2.76
CA ALA A 307 7.13 -52.47 3.30
C ALA A 307 8.34 -52.10 4.17
N MET A 308 9.16 -51.15 3.72
CA MET A 308 10.33 -50.64 4.44
C MET A 308 9.98 -49.92 5.74
N ILE A 309 8.94 -49.08 5.74
CA ILE A 309 8.43 -48.43 6.97
C ILE A 309 7.90 -49.50 7.94
N GLY A 310 7.23 -50.53 7.41
CA GLY A 310 6.82 -51.71 8.17
C GLY A 310 7.97 -52.48 8.82
N GLU A 311 9.06 -52.73 8.09
CA GLU A 311 10.27 -53.37 8.63
C GLU A 311 10.92 -52.52 9.73
N LEU A 312 11.03 -51.20 9.51
CA LEU A 312 11.62 -50.28 10.48
C LEU A 312 10.80 -50.22 11.78
N LEU A 313 9.47 -50.12 11.68
CA LEU A 313 8.59 -50.12 12.86
C LEU A 313 8.62 -51.47 13.60
N ASN A 314 8.67 -52.60 12.90
CA ASN A 314 8.88 -53.92 13.50
C ASN A 314 10.23 -54.04 14.23
N LYS A 315 11.29 -53.47 13.66
CA LYS A 315 12.62 -53.40 14.30
C LYS A 315 12.58 -52.56 15.57
N THR A 316 12.03 -51.34 15.53
CA THR A 316 11.90 -50.47 16.71
C THR A 316 11.05 -51.12 17.81
N GLN A 317 9.93 -51.76 17.44
CA GLN A 317 9.11 -52.56 18.36
C GLN A 317 9.94 -53.65 19.08
N SER A 318 10.87 -54.29 18.36
CA SER A 318 11.69 -55.39 18.88
C SER A 318 12.89 -54.92 19.72
N GLU A 319 13.48 -53.76 19.40
CA GLU A 319 14.62 -53.18 20.11
C GLU A 319 14.22 -52.47 21.42
N GLU A 320 13.17 -51.66 21.37
CA GLU A 320 12.81 -50.70 22.43
C GLU A 320 11.59 -51.17 23.25
N GLY A 321 10.88 -52.20 22.76
CA GLY A 321 9.63 -52.71 23.34
C GLY A 321 8.40 -51.88 22.95
N GLY A 322 7.28 -52.55 22.68
CA GLY A 322 6.06 -51.88 22.26
C GLY A 322 5.22 -52.72 21.29
N LEU A 323 4.40 -52.04 20.48
CA LEU A 323 3.58 -52.64 19.42
C LEU A 323 3.47 -51.66 18.25
N ALA A 324 3.59 -52.13 17.01
CA ALA A 324 3.39 -51.35 15.80
C ALA A 324 2.22 -51.89 14.96
N GLY A 325 1.56 -51.00 14.22
CA GLY A 325 0.36 -51.32 13.46
C GLY A 325 0.24 -50.52 12.17
N TYR A 326 -0.46 -51.10 11.20
CA TYR A 326 -0.80 -50.50 9.92
C TYR A 326 -2.31 -50.22 9.87
N MET A 327 -2.65 -48.98 9.57
CA MET A 327 -4.03 -48.46 9.64
C MET A 327 -4.70 -48.40 8.25
N GLY A 328 -3.89 -48.36 7.18
CA GLY A 328 -4.31 -48.47 5.79
C GLY A 328 -3.79 -47.31 4.93
N GLY A 329 -3.57 -47.55 3.64
CA GLY A 329 -2.98 -46.54 2.76
C GLY A 329 -1.55 -46.19 3.19
N ASP A 330 -1.37 -44.96 3.63
CA ASP A 330 -0.15 -44.34 4.15
C ASP A 330 -0.15 -44.18 5.69
N ASP A 331 -1.22 -44.58 6.39
CA ASP A 331 -1.33 -44.47 7.84
C ASP A 331 -0.65 -45.63 8.60
N PHE A 332 0.28 -45.27 9.48
CA PHE A 332 0.94 -46.18 10.44
C PHE A 332 0.76 -45.69 11.89
N VAL A 333 0.95 -46.61 12.83
CA VAL A 333 0.98 -46.29 14.27
C VAL A 333 2.02 -47.15 15.00
N ILE A 334 2.61 -46.60 16.05
CA ILE A 334 3.43 -47.36 16.99
C ILE A 334 3.22 -46.87 18.43
N LEU A 335 3.07 -47.83 19.34
CA LEU A 335 3.08 -47.67 20.78
C LEU A 335 4.48 -48.02 21.28
N LEU A 336 5.18 -47.07 21.91
CA LEU A 336 6.58 -47.20 22.32
C LEU A 336 6.89 -46.33 23.55
N PRO A 337 8.03 -46.53 24.25
CA PRO A 337 8.42 -45.69 25.39
C PRO A 337 8.48 -44.21 25.02
N ASP A 338 7.97 -43.34 25.90
CA ASP A 338 7.95 -41.87 25.71
C ASP A 338 9.31 -41.23 26.02
N THR A 339 10.36 -41.76 25.37
CA THR A 339 11.74 -41.32 25.57
C THR A 339 12.19 -40.48 24.36
N PRO A 340 12.58 -39.20 24.53
CA PRO A 340 12.94 -38.31 23.42
C PRO A 340 14.05 -38.83 22.49
N ALA A 341 14.94 -39.69 22.99
CA ALA A 341 15.98 -40.33 22.18
C ALA A 341 15.40 -41.38 21.20
N VAL A 342 14.45 -42.19 21.66
CA VAL A 342 13.81 -43.24 20.84
C VAL A 342 12.91 -42.61 19.78
N LEU A 343 12.10 -41.63 20.18
CA LEU A 343 11.21 -40.89 19.27
C LEU A 343 12.00 -40.22 18.15
N ARG A 344 13.12 -39.56 18.48
CA ARG A 344 13.99 -38.90 17.51
C ARG A 344 14.70 -39.89 16.59
N LYS A 345 15.24 -41.00 17.12
CA LYS A 345 15.87 -42.08 16.33
C LYS A 345 14.92 -42.59 15.26
N LEU A 346 13.67 -42.92 15.63
CA LEU A 346 12.66 -43.40 14.69
C LEU A 346 12.31 -42.34 13.63
N GLN A 347 12.09 -41.09 14.03
CA GLN A 347 11.79 -39.98 13.11
C GLN A 347 12.93 -39.74 12.11
N GLU A 348 14.18 -39.73 12.58
CA GLU A 348 15.36 -39.55 11.73
C GLU A 348 15.56 -40.73 10.77
N GLU A 349 15.31 -41.97 11.20
CA GLU A 349 15.45 -43.16 10.35
C GLU A 349 14.39 -43.19 9.23
N ILE A 350 13.10 -42.94 9.55
CA ILE A 350 12.03 -42.83 8.52
C ILE A 350 12.31 -41.65 7.58
N THR A 351 12.63 -40.47 8.11
CA THR A 351 12.85 -39.25 7.31
C THR A 351 14.07 -39.38 6.40
N ARG A 352 15.15 -40.02 6.86
CA ARG A 352 16.35 -40.29 6.05
C ARG A 352 16.01 -41.19 4.87
N TYR A 353 15.31 -42.30 5.13
CA TYR A 353 14.96 -43.26 4.09
C TYR A 353 14.06 -42.65 3.00
N MET A 354 13.09 -41.83 3.40
CA MET A 354 12.23 -41.12 2.44
C MET A 354 13.01 -40.13 1.55
N LYS A 355 13.99 -39.41 2.10
CA LYS A 355 14.89 -38.55 1.31
C LYS A 355 15.78 -39.32 0.33
N GLU A 356 16.16 -40.56 0.68
CA GLU A 356 16.98 -41.43 -0.18
C GLU A 356 16.19 -42.04 -1.36
N GLN A 357 14.86 -42.21 -1.24
CA GLN A 357 14.02 -42.80 -2.29
C GLN A 357 13.20 -41.78 -3.10
N GLY A 358 12.68 -40.72 -2.48
CA GLY A 358 11.74 -39.76 -3.10
C GLY A 358 12.36 -38.43 -3.56
N GLY A 359 13.67 -38.23 -3.35
CA GLY A 359 14.30 -36.93 -3.55
C GLY A 359 13.95 -35.90 -2.46
N THR A 360 14.40 -34.66 -2.64
CA THR A 360 14.33 -33.61 -1.61
C THR A 360 13.01 -32.84 -1.52
N ALA A 361 11.98 -33.16 -2.32
CA ALA A 361 10.76 -32.36 -2.44
C ALA A 361 9.48 -33.18 -2.18
N GLY A 362 8.58 -32.64 -1.37
CA GLY A 362 7.17 -33.05 -1.26
C GLY A 362 6.86 -34.23 -0.33
N PHE A 363 7.56 -35.35 -0.46
CA PHE A 363 7.17 -36.62 0.19
C PHE A 363 7.89 -36.84 1.53
N LEU A 364 7.41 -36.20 2.60
CA LEU A 364 7.99 -36.32 3.95
C LEU A 364 6.97 -36.87 4.97
N PRO A 365 7.42 -37.61 5.99
CA PRO A 365 6.54 -38.17 7.00
C PRO A 365 6.08 -37.08 7.96
N ALA A 366 4.80 -37.09 8.33
CA ALA A 366 4.25 -36.33 9.46
C ALA A 366 4.12 -37.25 10.68
N PHE A 367 4.29 -36.70 11.89
CA PHE A 367 4.22 -37.45 13.15
C PHE A 367 3.33 -36.75 14.18
N GLY A 368 2.34 -37.47 14.70
CA GLY A 368 1.48 -37.02 15.80
C GLY A 368 1.66 -37.92 17.02
N ILE A 369 1.96 -37.35 18.19
CA ILE A 369 2.30 -38.10 19.42
C ILE A 369 1.27 -37.82 20.51
N TYR A 370 0.67 -38.87 21.07
CA TYR A 370 -0.11 -38.81 22.31
C TYR A 370 0.67 -39.47 23.45
N GLY A 371 1.01 -38.71 24.49
CA GLY A 371 1.59 -39.25 25.73
C GLY A 371 0.49 -39.84 26.61
N ILE A 372 0.71 -41.03 27.17
CA ILE A 372 -0.29 -41.72 27.99
C ILE A 372 -0.29 -41.14 29.41
N ASP A 373 -1.47 -40.82 29.93
CA ASP A 373 -1.70 -40.07 31.17
C ASP A 373 -2.33 -40.92 32.29
N GLY A 374 -2.30 -42.25 32.15
CA GLY A 374 -2.88 -43.19 33.10
C GLY A 374 -4.42 -43.21 33.15
N GLY A 375 -5.12 -42.33 32.40
CA GLY A 375 -6.56 -42.07 32.52
C GLY A 375 -7.51 -43.19 32.08
N GLY A 376 -7.02 -44.39 31.76
CA GLY A 376 -7.85 -45.55 31.38
C GLY A 376 -8.55 -45.43 30.02
N LEU A 377 -8.16 -44.46 29.19
CA LEU A 377 -8.64 -44.30 27.81
C LEU A 377 -8.34 -45.55 26.97
N ALA A 378 -9.24 -45.88 26.04
CA ALA A 378 -9.00 -46.94 25.05
C ALA A 378 -7.95 -46.48 24.03
N VAL A 379 -7.12 -47.40 23.53
CA VAL A 379 -6.05 -47.06 22.57
C VAL A 379 -6.61 -46.49 21.25
N SER A 380 -7.84 -46.83 20.88
CA SER A 380 -8.55 -46.17 19.76
C SER A 380 -8.63 -44.65 19.94
N ASN A 381 -9.01 -44.19 21.13
CA ASN A 381 -9.20 -42.78 21.42
C ASN A 381 -7.84 -42.07 21.54
N MET A 382 -6.81 -42.75 22.05
CA MET A 382 -5.43 -42.26 22.06
C MET A 382 -4.90 -42.05 20.64
N TYR A 383 -5.23 -42.98 19.72
CA TYR A 383 -4.92 -42.83 18.30
C TYR A 383 -5.65 -41.65 17.67
N ASP A 384 -6.93 -41.44 17.94
CA ASP A 384 -7.67 -40.28 17.44
C ASP A 384 -7.02 -38.95 17.91
N MET A 385 -6.56 -38.86 19.17
CA MET A 385 -5.82 -37.69 19.67
C MET A 385 -4.44 -37.54 19.00
N ALA A 386 -3.73 -38.64 18.74
CA ALA A 386 -2.48 -38.61 17.99
C ALA A 386 -2.70 -38.15 16.53
N VAL A 387 -3.82 -38.51 15.90
CA VAL A 387 -4.21 -38.05 14.55
C VAL A 387 -4.60 -36.57 14.54
N ILE A 388 -5.21 -36.03 15.60
CA ILE A 388 -5.40 -34.57 15.75
C ILE A 388 -4.03 -33.85 15.81
N ALA A 389 -3.08 -34.38 16.59
CA ALA A 389 -1.73 -33.82 16.65
C ALA A 389 -1.01 -33.91 15.29
N LEU A 390 -1.08 -35.06 14.61
CA LEU A 390 -0.56 -35.27 13.26
C LEU A 390 -1.10 -34.22 12.28
N SER A 391 -2.42 -34.00 12.30
CA SER A 391 -3.10 -33.06 11.40
C SER A 391 -2.64 -31.61 11.62
N SER A 392 -2.24 -31.24 12.85
CA SER A 392 -1.73 -29.89 13.15
C SER A 392 -0.37 -29.54 12.52
N VAL A 393 0.35 -30.54 12.01
CA VAL A 393 1.67 -30.36 11.33
C VAL A 393 1.65 -30.73 9.85
N LYS A 394 0.51 -31.19 9.31
CA LYS A 394 0.39 -31.44 7.86
C LYS A 394 0.53 -30.14 7.08
N GLY A 395 1.33 -30.16 6.01
CA GLY A 395 1.65 -28.99 5.18
C GLY A 395 2.72 -28.04 5.77
N ASN A 396 3.23 -28.30 6.98
CA ASN A 396 4.34 -27.53 7.55
C ASN A 396 5.68 -28.23 7.25
N TYR A 397 6.55 -27.58 6.46
CA TYR A 397 7.86 -28.15 6.13
C TYR A 397 8.93 -27.97 7.23
N ALA A 398 8.75 -27.01 8.13
CA ALA A 398 9.71 -26.72 9.21
C ALA A 398 9.47 -27.55 10.47
N GLN A 399 8.21 -27.82 10.81
CA GLN A 399 7.82 -28.63 11.96
C GLN A 399 6.88 -29.77 11.52
N ARG A 400 7.42 -30.99 11.44
CA ARG A 400 6.69 -32.21 11.02
C ARG A 400 6.31 -33.16 12.17
N VAL A 401 6.54 -32.72 13.42
CA VAL A 401 6.24 -33.49 14.63
C VAL A 401 5.40 -32.62 15.56
N SER A 402 4.28 -33.15 16.01
CA SER A 402 3.41 -32.52 17.00
C SER A 402 3.10 -33.48 18.14
N ARG A 403 2.99 -32.95 19.36
CA ARG A 403 2.50 -33.70 20.52
C ARG A 403 1.14 -33.14 20.91
N TYR A 404 0.17 -34.02 21.11
CA TYR A 404 -1.20 -33.65 21.42
C TYR A 404 -1.29 -32.78 22.67
N ASP A 405 -2.04 -31.69 22.56
CA ASP A 405 -2.52 -30.87 23.67
C ASP A 405 -4.05 -30.83 23.60
N SER A 406 -4.72 -30.91 24.75
CA SER A 406 -6.14 -30.62 24.93
C SER A 406 -6.66 -29.40 24.12
N ARG A 407 -5.84 -28.35 24.00
CA ARG A 407 -6.12 -27.13 23.25
C ARG A 407 -6.27 -27.36 21.74
N MET A 408 -5.65 -28.39 21.18
CA MET A 408 -5.79 -28.75 19.75
C MET A 408 -7.19 -29.27 19.44
N LYS A 409 -7.75 -30.11 20.32
CA LYS A 409 -9.12 -30.61 20.16
C LYS A 409 -10.14 -29.49 20.36
N GLN A 410 -9.94 -28.64 21.38
CA GLN A 410 -10.78 -27.45 21.60
C GLN A 410 -10.78 -26.55 20.37
N LYS A 411 -9.61 -26.25 19.80
CA LYS A 411 -9.51 -25.48 18.56
C LYS A 411 -10.28 -26.15 17.40
N LEU A 412 -10.14 -27.45 17.20
CA LEU A 412 -10.86 -28.15 16.12
C LEU A 412 -12.39 -28.13 16.30
N GLU A 413 -12.87 -28.25 17.54
CA GLU A 413 -14.29 -28.08 17.88
C GLU A 413 -14.77 -26.63 17.67
N GLU A 414 -13.94 -25.64 18.01
CA GLU A 414 -14.20 -24.21 17.78
C GLU A 414 -14.22 -23.86 16.29
N ASP A 415 -13.24 -24.34 15.52
CA ASP A 415 -13.12 -24.14 14.07
C ASP A 415 -14.33 -24.73 13.33
N HIS A 416 -14.74 -25.96 13.69
CA HIS A 416 -15.96 -26.57 13.14
C HIS A 416 -17.22 -25.78 13.48
N ARG A 417 -17.31 -25.28 14.72
CA ARG A 417 -18.44 -24.44 15.15
C ARG A 417 -18.49 -23.11 14.38
N LEU A 418 -17.35 -22.44 14.19
CA LEU A 418 -17.25 -21.22 13.38
C LEU A 418 -17.66 -21.47 11.92
N LEU A 419 -17.25 -22.60 11.32
CA LEU A 419 -17.67 -22.98 9.96
C LEU A 419 -19.17 -23.24 9.85
N SER A 420 -19.82 -23.77 10.90
CA SER A 420 -21.29 -23.89 10.94
C SER A 420 -21.99 -22.55 11.18
N GLU A 421 -21.35 -21.62 11.88
CA GLU A 421 -21.91 -20.30 12.22
C GLU A 421 -21.77 -19.30 11.04
N ILE A 422 -20.78 -19.46 10.14
CA ILE A 422 -20.49 -18.50 9.05
C ILE A 422 -21.64 -18.33 8.03
N GLN A 423 -22.37 -19.40 7.68
CA GLN A 423 -23.47 -19.30 6.70
C GLN A 423 -24.62 -18.45 7.25
N ARG A 424 -24.98 -18.70 8.52
CA ARG A 424 -25.94 -17.89 9.27
C ARG A 424 -25.45 -16.44 9.43
N ALA A 425 -24.15 -16.24 9.63
CA ALA A 425 -23.55 -14.91 9.77
C ALA A 425 -23.65 -14.06 8.49
N LEU A 426 -23.51 -14.68 7.31
CA LEU A 426 -23.74 -14.04 6.02
C LEU A 426 -25.24 -13.69 5.82
N GLU A 427 -26.15 -14.59 6.16
CA GLU A 427 -27.60 -14.39 6.01
C GLU A 427 -28.18 -13.31 6.94
N HIS A 428 -27.66 -13.19 8.17
CA HIS A 428 -28.12 -12.21 9.16
C HIS A 428 -27.35 -10.88 9.15
N GLY A 429 -26.37 -10.69 8.26
CA GLY A 429 -25.56 -9.47 8.21
C GLY A 429 -24.64 -9.29 9.42
N GLU A 430 -24.23 -10.39 10.08
CA GLU A 430 -23.22 -10.35 11.16
C GLU A 430 -21.82 -10.01 10.61
N ILE A 431 -21.60 -10.19 9.32
CA ILE A 431 -20.36 -9.87 8.61
C ILE A 431 -20.49 -8.51 7.94
N THR A 432 -19.47 -7.68 8.12
CA THR A 432 -19.35 -6.33 7.54
C THR A 432 -17.90 -6.08 7.11
N PHE A 433 -17.60 -4.92 6.54
CA PHE A 433 -16.24 -4.46 6.29
C PHE A 433 -15.95 -3.19 7.09
N TYR A 434 -14.72 -3.07 7.58
CA TYR A 434 -14.17 -1.82 8.08
C TYR A 434 -13.42 -1.14 6.93
N ALA A 435 -13.50 0.18 6.84
CA ALA A 435 -12.72 0.95 5.88
C ALA A 435 -11.39 1.36 6.53
N GLN A 436 -10.27 1.15 5.84
CA GLN A 436 -9.00 1.80 6.16
C GLN A 436 -8.62 2.81 5.07
N PRO A 437 -8.47 4.11 5.39
CA PRO A 437 -8.04 5.11 4.43
C PRO A 437 -6.61 4.92 3.91
N LYS A 438 -6.47 5.01 2.57
CA LYS A 438 -5.22 5.20 1.83
C LYS A 438 -4.94 6.69 1.71
N CYS A 439 -3.74 7.14 2.09
CA CYS A 439 -3.41 8.56 2.16
C CYS A 439 -2.27 8.96 1.21
N ASN A 440 -2.37 10.15 0.62
CA ASN A 440 -1.22 10.82 0.01
C ASN A 440 -0.33 11.37 1.15
N MET A 441 0.86 10.79 1.33
CA MET A 441 1.69 11.06 2.51
C MET A 441 2.13 12.53 2.63
N ARG A 442 2.28 13.21 1.48
CA ARG A 442 2.74 14.62 1.41
C ARG A 442 1.66 15.62 1.80
N THR A 443 0.40 15.33 1.48
CA THR A 443 -0.74 16.24 1.71
C THR A 443 -1.60 15.83 2.91
N GLY A 444 -1.44 14.61 3.41
CA GLY A 444 -2.28 14.01 4.45
C GLY A 444 -3.70 13.63 3.97
N LYS A 445 -4.04 13.88 2.69
CA LYS A 445 -5.38 13.65 2.16
C LYS A 445 -5.64 12.20 1.83
N ILE A 446 -6.87 11.77 2.07
CA ILE A 446 -7.39 10.44 1.73
C ILE A 446 -7.60 10.36 0.21
N VAL A 447 -6.97 9.38 -0.45
CA VAL A 447 -7.03 9.14 -1.91
C VAL A 447 -7.84 7.89 -2.28
N GLY A 448 -8.11 7.03 -1.30
CA GLY A 448 -8.80 5.76 -1.47
C GLY A 448 -9.08 5.11 -0.12
N LEU A 449 -9.70 3.94 -0.15
CA LEU A 449 -10.03 3.11 1.00
C LEU A 449 -9.65 1.65 0.70
N GLU A 450 -9.41 0.86 1.73
CA GLU A 450 -9.44 -0.61 1.67
C GLU A 450 -10.60 -1.15 2.49
N SER A 451 -11.34 -2.13 1.94
CA SER A 451 -12.36 -2.88 2.66
C SER A 451 -11.75 -4.08 3.38
N LEU A 452 -11.73 -4.02 4.71
CA LEU A 452 -11.19 -5.06 5.57
C LEU A 452 -12.33 -5.78 6.29
N VAL A 453 -12.59 -7.05 5.92
CA VAL A 453 -13.68 -7.86 6.46
C VAL A 453 -13.64 -7.94 7.98
N ARG A 454 -14.79 -7.93 8.66
CA ARG A 454 -14.94 -8.11 10.10
C ARG A 454 -16.22 -8.90 10.40
N TRP A 455 -16.15 -9.81 11.37
CA TRP A 455 -17.32 -10.58 11.81
C TRP A 455 -17.72 -10.12 13.22
N ASN A 456 -18.89 -9.49 13.32
CA ASN A 456 -19.50 -9.05 14.57
C ASN A 456 -20.37 -10.17 15.16
N HIS A 457 -19.74 -11.19 15.76
CA HIS A 457 -20.46 -12.35 16.28
C HIS A 457 -21.26 -12.00 17.54
N PRO A 458 -22.57 -12.32 17.63
CA PRO A 458 -23.46 -11.85 18.69
C PRO A 458 -23.03 -12.27 20.11
N GLU A 459 -22.42 -13.44 20.27
CA GLU A 459 -21.94 -13.93 21.59
C GLU A 459 -20.45 -13.67 21.86
N ARG A 460 -19.65 -13.45 20.81
CA ARG A 460 -18.16 -13.43 20.90
C ARG A 460 -17.57 -12.04 20.63
N GLY A 461 -18.37 -11.08 20.17
CA GLY A 461 -17.89 -9.77 19.74
C GLY A 461 -17.17 -9.83 18.39
N LEU A 462 -16.22 -8.92 18.19
CA LEU A 462 -15.48 -8.75 16.95
C LEU A 462 -14.45 -9.89 16.76
N ILE A 463 -14.70 -10.79 15.80
CA ILE A 463 -13.75 -11.84 15.41
C ILE A 463 -12.84 -11.31 14.30
N ALA A 464 -11.52 -11.48 14.47
CA ALA A 464 -10.51 -11.01 13.54
C ALA A 464 -10.37 -11.90 12.29
N PRO A 465 -10.08 -11.35 11.09
CA PRO A 465 -9.91 -12.10 9.84
C PRO A 465 -9.01 -13.33 9.92
N GLY A 466 -7.84 -13.21 10.55
CA GLY A 466 -6.87 -14.30 10.68
C GLY A 466 -7.35 -15.52 11.48
N VAL A 467 -8.52 -15.45 12.12
CA VAL A 467 -9.17 -16.60 12.77
C VAL A 467 -10.05 -17.36 11.78
N PHE A 468 -10.82 -16.68 10.94
CA PHE A 468 -11.86 -17.32 10.12
C PHE A 468 -11.54 -17.39 8.61
N ILE A 469 -10.81 -16.43 8.03
CA ILE A 469 -10.46 -16.47 6.61
C ILE A 469 -9.65 -17.73 6.26
N PRO A 470 -8.60 -18.13 7.00
CA PRO A 470 -7.88 -19.37 6.70
C PRO A 470 -8.75 -20.63 6.83
N LEU A 471 -9.79 -20.62 7.68
CA LEU A 471 -10.74 -21.72 7.76
C LEU A 471 -11.63 -21.76 6.51
N LEU A 472 -12.08 -20.62 6.02
CA LEU A 472 -12.90 -20.52 4.81
C LEU A 472 -12.12 -20.88 3.54
N GLU A 473 -10.86 -20.46 3.44
CA GLU A 473 -9.97 -20.83 2.32
C GLU A 473 -9.74 -22.34 2.28
N ASN A 474 -9.36 -22.95 3.40
CA ASN A 474 -9.12 -24.39 3.51
C ASN A 474 -10.37 -25.25 3.25
N ASN A 475 -11.58 -24.68 3.43
CA ASN A 475 -12.85 -25.37 3.18
C ASN A 475 -13.55 -24.90 1.88
N GLY A 476 -12.91 -24.04 1.06
CA GLY A 476 -13.48 -23.54 -0.19
C GLY A 476 -14.73 -22.66 -0.04
N LEU A 477 -14.97 -22.11 1.15
CA LEU A 477 -16.12 -21.23 1.44
C LEU A 477 -15.81 -19.74 1.29
N VAL A 478 -14.53 -19.38 1.10
CA VAL A 478 -14.06 -17.98 1.01
C VAL A 478 -14.79 -17.20 -0.10
N THR A 479 -15.04 -17.82 -1.25
CA THR A 479 -15.77 -17.21 -2.37
C THR A 479 -17.20 -16.76 -2.04
N LYS A 480 -17.88 -17.40 -1.08
CA LYS A 480 -19.19 -16.92 -0.61
C LYS A 480 -19.08 -15.66 0.26
N LEU A 481 -18.01 -15.57 1.05
CA LEU A 481 -17.69 -14.39 1.84
C LEU A 481 -17.35 -13.22 0.92
N ASP A 482 -16.46 -13.44 -0.04
CA ASP A 482 -15.95 -12.37 -0.90
C ASP A 482 -17.06 -11.81 -1.81
N LEU A 483 -17.90 -12.66 -2.40
CA LEU A 483 -19.11 -12.23 -3.12
C LEU A 483 -20.04 -11.34 -2.28
N TYR A 484 -20.26 -11.70 -1.01
CA TYR A 484 -21.07 -10.91 -0.08
C TYR A 484 -20.41 -9.57 0.25
N VAL A 485 -19.10 -9.56 0.51
CA VAL A 485 -18.34 -8.34 0.82
C VAL A 485 -18.28 -7.40 -0.39
N TRP A 486 -18.02 -7.90 -1.60
CA TRP A 486 -18.01 -7.10 -2.83
C TRP A 486 -19.35 -6.44 -3.09
N GLU A 487 -20.46 -7.16 -2.86
CA GLU A 487 -21.79 -6.59 -2.98
C GLU A 487 -22.06 -5.53 -1.89
N GLU A 488 -21.67 -5.78 -0.64
CA GLU A 488 -21.87 -4.85 0.47
C GLU A 488 -21.05 -3.56 0.29
N VAL A 489 -19.83 -3.66 -0.24
CA VAL A 489 -19.03 -2.50 -0.67
C VAL A 489 -19.74 -1.72 -1.77
N CYS A 490 -20.25 -2.38 -2.81
CA CYS A 490 -20.99 -1.71 -3.90
C CYS A 490 -22.27 -1.01 -3.38
N LYS A 491 -23.03 -1.64 -2.47
CA LYS A 491 -24.20 -1.04 -1.80
C LYS A 491 -23.83 0.24 -1.05
N ASN A 492 -22.73 0.24 -0.28
CA ASN A 492 -22.30 1.40 0.49
C ASN A 492 -21.77 2.54 -0.39
N VAL A 493 -21.03 2.24 -1.47
CA VAL A 493 -20.64 3.27 -2.46
C VAL A 493 -21.87 3.89 -3.14
N ARG A 494 -22.87 3.08 -3.51
CA ARG A 494 -24.14 3.57 -4.08
C ARG A 494 -24.89 4.49 -3.11
N LYS A 495 -25.03 4.07 -1.85
CA LYS A 495 -25.63 4.84 -0.74
C LYS A 495 -24.98 6.22 -0.58
N TRP A 496 -23.66 6.35 -0.74
CA TRP A 496 -22.98 7.64 -0.67
C TRP A 496 -23.38 8.57 -1.83
N ILE A 497 -23.43 8.05 -3.05
CA ILE A 497 -23.83 8.82 -4.24
C ILE A 497 -25.30 9.26 -4.12
N ASP A 498 -26.19 8.38 -3.66
CA ASP A 498 -27.61 8.69 -3.44
C ASP A 498 -27.83 9.71 -2.30
N SER A 499 -26.93 9.73 -1.32
CA SER A 499 -26.88 10.74 -0.26
C SER A 499 -26.29 12.09 -0.73
N GLY A 500 -25.98 12.23 -2.03
CA GLY A 500 -25.39 13.44 -2.61
C GLY A 500 -23.92 13.66 -2.27
N ARG A 501 -23.22 12.66 -1.71
CA ARG A 501 -21.78 12.72 -1.41
C ARG A 501 -20.97 12.28 -2.62
N LYS A 502 -19.78 12.85 -2.80
CA LYS A 502 -18.79 12.32 -3.76
C LYS A 502 -18.22 11.01 -3.20
N PRO A 503 -18.30 9.88 -3.94
CA PRO A 503 -17.71 8.62 -3.51
C PRO A 503 -16.18 8.68 -3.60
N VAL A 504 -15.51 7.94 -2.73
CA VAL A 504 -14.06 7.70 -2.74
C VAL A 504 -13.82 6.28 -3.26
N PRO A 505 -12.78 6.02 -4.08
CA PRO A 505 -12.45 4.67 -4.50
C PRO A 505 -12.17 3.75 -3.30
N ILE A 506 -12.66 2.51 -3.37
CA ILE A 506 -12.48 1.51 -2.32
C ILE A 506 -11.98 0.20 -2.93
N SER A 507 -10.93 -0.36 -2.36
CA SER A 507 -10.42 -1.67 -2.75
C SER A 507 -11.11 -2.80 -2.05
N VAL A 508 -11.32 -3.87 -2.81
CA VAL A 508 -11.76 -5.17 -2.33
C VAL A 508 -10.70 -6.22 -2.61
N ASN A 509 -10.51 -7.12 -1.65
CA ASN A 509 -9.62 -8.25 -1.80
C ASN A 509 -10.28 -9.34 -2.66
N VAL A 510 -9.47 -10.01 -3.49
CA VAL A 510 -9.87 -11.17 -4.31
C VAL A 510 -8.91 -12.31 -4.01
N SER A 511 -9.44 -13.41 -3.49
CA SER A 511 -8.63 -14.58 -3.14
C SER A 511 -8.21 -15.35 -4.41
N ARG A 512 -7.16 -16.17 -4.30
CA ARG A 512 -6.78 -17.09 -5.40
C ARG A 512 -7.93 -18.03 -5.76
N MET A 513 -8.77 -18.40 -4.78
CA MET A 513 -9.88 -19.34 -4.99
C MET A 513 -10.98 -18.74 -5.87
N ASP A 514 -11.22 -17.43 -5.79
CA ASP A 514 -12.23 -16.76 -6.60
C ASP A 514 -11.84 -16.73 -8.08
N ILE A 515 -10.56 -16.52 -8.35
CA ILE A 515 -10.01 -16.51 -9.72
C ILE A 515 -10.17 -17.90 -10.39
N TYR A 516 -10.15 -19.00 -9.63
CA TYR A 516 -10.39 -20.34 -10.14
C TYR A 516 -11.87 -20.76 -10.19
N THR A 517 -12.69 -20.26 -9.27
CA THR A 517 -14.10 -20.69 -9.12
C THR A 517 -15.09 -19.80 -9.86
N LEU A 518 -14.76 -18.53 -10.07
CA LEU A 518 -15.62 -17.52 -10.68
C LEU A 518 -15.00 -16.91 -11.94
N ASN A 519 -15.87 -16.43 -12.83
CA ASN A 519 -15.46 -15.39 -13.75
C ASN A 519 -15.52 -14.04 -13.01
N VAL A 520 -14.44 -13.69 -12.32
CA VAL A 520 -14.33 -12.48 -11.49
C VAL A 520 -14.63 -11.20 -12.28
N THR A 521 -14.19 -11.14 -13.56
CA THR A 521 -14.39 -9.96 -14.42
C THR A 521 -15.88 -9.73 -14.72
N HIS A 522 -16.62 -10.80 -15.02
CA HIS A 522 -18.07 -10.76 -15.22
C HIS A 522 -18.82 -10.40 -13.93
N VAL A 523 -18.44 -10.95 -12.77
CA VAL A 523 -19.10 -10.66 -11.48
C VAL A 523 -18.99 -9.18 -11.13
N PHE A 524 -17.80 -8.57 -11.25
CA PHE A 524 -17.66 -7.14 -11.01
C PHE A 524 -18.41 -6.28 -12.04
N GLN A 525 -18.45 -6.68 -13.31
CA GLN A 525 -19.27 -6.00 -14.33
C GLN A 525 -20.77 -6.04 -13.99
N GLU A 526 -21.28 -7.17 -13.50
CA GLU A 526 -22.67 -7.29 -13.03
C GLU A 526 -22.94 -6.43 -11.80
N LEU A 527 -22.05 -6.42 -10.79
CA LEU A 527 -22.20 -5.60 -9.59
C LEU A 527 -22.19 -4.09 -9.93
N ILE A 528 -21.22 -3.62 -10.72
CA ILE A 528 -21.16 -2.23 -11.16
C ILE A 528 -22.41 -1.84 -11.96
N SER A 529 -22.91 -2.73 -12.82
CA SER A 529 -24.14 -2.49 -13.60
C SER A 529 -25.39 -2.44 -12.69
N ARG A 530 -25.51 -3.39 -11.76
CA ARG A 530 -26.63 -3.51 -10.80
C ARG A 530 -26.74 -2.27 -9.92
N TYR A 531 -25.62 -1.78 -9.41
CA TYR A 531 -25.56 -0.60 -8.54
C TYR A 531 -25.29 0.72 -9.30
N SER A 532 -25.23 0.69 -10.64
CA SER A 532 -24.98 1.87 -11.48
C SER A 532 -23.80 2.72 -11.00
N LEU A 533 -22.66 2.07 -10.81
CA LEU A 533 -21.40 2.67 -10.35
C LEU A 533 -20.45 2.97 -11.52
N ASP A 534 -19.40 3.74 -11.24
CA ASP A 534 -18.26 3.88 -12.14
C ASP A 534 -17.21 2.81 -11.76
N PRO A 535 -16.71 1.98 -12.71
CA PRO A 535 -15.68 0.98 -12.42
C PRO A 535 -14.44 1.52 -11.69
N ARG A 536 -14.12 2.81 -11.85
CA ARG A 536 -12.98 3.46 -11.20
C ARG A 536 -13.16 3.66 -9.69
N LEU A 537 -14.36 3.45 -9.16
CA LEU A 537 -14.65 3.52 -7.71
C LEU A 537 -14.41 2.20 -6.98
N ILE A 538 -14.29 1.08 -7.71
CA ILE A 538 -13.95 -0.22 -7.14
C ILE A 538 -12.52 -0.56 -7.59
N GLU A 539 -11.64 -0.65 -6.62
CA GLU A 539 -10.28 -1.11 -6.78
C GLU A 539 -10.23 -2.61 -6.44
N ILE A 540 -9.35 -3.39 -7.07
CA ILE A 540 -9.28 -4.84 -6.93
C ILE A 540 -7.86 -5.22 -6.50
N GLU A 541 -7.74 -5.84 -5.33
CA GLU A 541 -6.47 -6.28 -4.74
C GLU A 541 -6.29 -7.79 -4.90
N ILE A 542 -5.12 -8.18 -5.43
CA ILE A 542 -4.73 -9.58 -5.67
C ILE A 542 -3.36 -9.81 -5.03
N THR A 543 -3.25 -10.82 -4.18
CA THR A 543 -2.01 -11.12 -3.43
C THR A 543 -0.86 -11.60 -4.34
N GLU A 544 0.38 -11.30 -3.95
CA GLU A 544 1.60 -11.77 -4.64
C GLU A 544 1.61 -13.30 -4.82
N SER A 545 1.23 -14.05 -3.77
CA SER A 545 1.28 -15.51 -3.77
C SER A 545 0.39 -16.13 -4.86
N ALA A 546 -0.79 -15.56 -5.11
CA ALA A 546 -1.63 -15.95 -6.23
C ALA A 546 -0.88 -15.74 -7.56
N TYR A 547 -0.32 -14.54 -7.76
CA TYR A 547 0.33 -14.12 -9.01
C TYR A 547 1.53 -14.99 -9.41
N VAL A 548 2.27 -15.54 -8.43
CA VAL A 548 3.44 -16.39 -8.67
C VAL A 548 3.06 -17.81 -9.10
N GLU A 549 2.02 -18.42 -8.50
CA GLU A 549 1.66 -19.83 -8.74
C GLU A 549 1.16 -20.07 -10.18
N GLU A 550 0.26 -19.23 -10.69
CA GLU A 550 -0.36 -19.39 -12.02
C GLU A 550 -0.41 -18.07 -12.82
N TYR A 551 0.77 -17.46 -12.98
CA TYR A 551 1.02 -16.20 -13.68
C TYR A 551 0.15 -15.97 -14.94
N LYS A 552 -0.03 -16.99 -15.79
CA LYS A 552 -0.76 -16.87 -17.06
C LYS A 552 -2.26 -16.63 -16.88
N VAL A 553 -2.90 -17.31 -15.93
CA VAL A 553 -4.34 -17.19 -15.68
C VAL A 553 -4.62 -15.81 -15.08
N ILE A 554 -3.81 -15.42 -14.10
CA ILE A 554 -3.99 -14.15 -13.39
C ILE A 554 -3.67 -12.96 -14.29
N THR A 555 -2.62 -13.01 -15.12
CA THR A 555 -2.33 -11.91 -16.06
C THR A 555 -3.49 -11.68 -17.03
N ALA A 556 -4.15 -12.75 -17.53
CA ALA A 556 -5.33 -12.61 -18.37
C ALA A 556 -6.52 -11.96 -17.63
N VAL A 557 -6.80 -12.39 -16.39
CA VAL A 557 -7.86 -11.80 -15.56
C VAL A 557 -7.57 -10.33 -15.22
N VAL A 558 -6.32 -9.99 -14.90
CA VAL A 558 -5.87 -8.62 -14.65
C VAL A 558 -6.05 -7.75 -15.90
N GLU A 559 -5.69 -8.25 -17.10
CA GLU A 559 -5.89 -7.53 -18.36
C GLU A 559 -7.38 -7.32 -18.69
N GLU A 560 -8.24 -8.31 -18.44
CA GLU A 560 -9.69 -8.18 -18.58
C GLU A 560 -10.28 -7.13 -17.61
N LEU A 561 -9.89 -7.17 -16.33
CA LEU A 561 -10.34 -6.21 -15.32
C LEU A 561 -9.94 -4.78 -15.68
N ARG A 562 -8.68 -4.57 -16.07
CA ARG A 562 -8.18 -3.26 -16.49
C ARG A 562 -8.85 -2.78 -17.78
N SER A 563 -9.11 -3.69 -18.72
CA SER A 563 -9.86 -3.39 -19.96
C SER A 563 -11.33 -3.03 -19.69
N ALA A 564 -11.93 -3.59 -18.63
CA ALA A 564 -13.26 -3.23 -18.14
C ALA A 564 -13.29 -1.90 -17.34
N GLY A 565 -12.13 -1.28 -17.09
CA GLY A 565 -12.00 0.03 -16.46
C GLY A 565 -11.69 0.02 -14.96
N PHE A 566 -11.54 -1.15 -14.35
CA PHE A 566 -11.18 -1.28 -12.94
C PHE A 566 -9.72 -0.86 -12.66
N THR A 567 -9.41 -0.58 -11.40
CA THR A 567 -8.03 -0.44 -10.92
C THR A 567 -7.61 -1.75 -10.28
N VAL A 568 -6.52 -2.34 -10.78
CA VAL A 568 -5.96 -3.56 -10.19
C VAL A 568 -4.68 -3.22 -9.44
N LEU A 569 -4.60 -3.69 -8.19
CA LEU A 569 -3.47 -3.57 -7.30
C LEU A 569 -2.90 -4.95 -7.00
N MET A 570 -1.58 -5.04 -6.85
CA MET A 570 -0.92 -6.22 -6.31
C MET A 570 -0.66 -6.00 -4.82
N ASP A 571 -1.07 -6.96 -4.00
CA ASP A 571 -1.00 -6.91 -2.54
C ASP A 571 0.08 -7.81 -1.93
N ASP A 572 0.48 -7.51 -0.68
CA ASP A 572 1.50 -8.25 0.10
C ASP A 572 2.89 -8.38 -0.60
N PHE A 573 3.22 -7.49 -1.55
CA PHE A 573 4.44 -7.61 -2.35
C PHE A 573 5.69 -7.50 -1.48
N GLY A 574 6.47 -8.59 -1.44
CA GLY A 574 7.69 -8.70 -0.66
C GLY A 574 7.67 -9.73 0.47
N SER A 575 6.49 -10.27 0.79
CA SER A 575 6.30 -11.23 1.88
C SER A 575 6.74 -12.66 1.52
N GLY A 576 7.00 -12.96 0.24
CA GLY A 576 7.22 -14.31 -0.27
C GLY A 576 8.41 -14.49 -1.24
N TYR A 577 8.20 -15.25 -2.31
CA TYR A 577 9.22 -15.61 -3.32
C TYR A 577 9.53 -14.47 -4.31
N SER A 578 9.57 -13.23 -3.84
CA SER A 578 9.62 -11.99 -4.63
C SER A 578 10.87 -11.89 -5.51
N SER A 579 10.78 -12.50 -6.69
CA SER A 579 11.83 -12.47 -7.70
C SER A 579 11.78 -11.11 -8.39
N LEU A 580 12.90 -10.37 -8.41
CA LEU A 580 12.97 -9.08 -9.12
C LEU A 580 12.66 -9.20 -10.63
N ASN A 581 12.75 -10.40 -11.20
CA ASN A 581 12.27 -10.70 -12.55
C ASN A 581 10.74 -10.53 -12.69
N MET A 582 9.96 -10.77 -11.64
CA MET A 582 8.49 -10.66 -11.67
C MET A 582 8.07 -9.20 -11.90
N LEU A 583 8.71 -8.22 -11.26
CA LEU A 583 8.44 -6.79 -11.41
C LEU A 583 8.45 -6.29 -12.88
N LYS A 584 9.23 -6.93 -13.75
CA LYS A 584 9.28 -6.63 -15.19
C LYS A 584 8.00 -7.04 -15.93
N ASP A 585 7.37 -8.13 -15.48
CA ASP A 585 6.29 -8.83 -16.16
C ASP A 585 4.95 -8.72 -15.38
N VAL A 586 4.91 -7.84 -14.37
CA VAL A 586 3.71 -7.48 -13.58
C VAL A 586 2.89 -6.41 -14.29
N ASN A 587 1.62 -6.71 -14.58
CA ASN A 587 0.74 -5.84 -15.38
C ASN A 587 -0.41 -5.21 -14.56
N VAL A 588 -0.14 -4.81 -13.31
CA VAL A 588 -1.09 -4.10 -12.42
C VAL A 588 -0.94 -2.57 -12.50
N ASP A 589 -1.90 -1.81 -11.96
CA ASP A 589 -1.84 -0.34 -11.94
C ASP A 589 -1.06 0.23 -10.74
N VAL A 590 -1.05 -0.50 -9.61
CA VAL A 590 -0.43 -0.09 -8.34
C VAL A 590 0.15 -1.30 -7.61
N LEU A 591 1.26 -1.11 -6.91
CA LEU A 591 1.94 -2.09 -6.07
C LEU A 591 1.81 -1.69 -4.59
N LYS A 592 1.26 -2.55 -3.75
CA LYS A 592 1.20 -2.39 -2.29
C LYS A 592 2.44 -3.07 -1.68
N ILE A 593 3.24 -2.34 -0.91
CA ILE A 593 4.50 -2.82 -0.30
C ILE A 593 4.31 -2.96 1.20
N ASP A 594 4.47 -4.18 1.70
CA ASP A 594 4.34 -4.52 3.13
C ASP A 594 5.54 -4.00 3.95
N MET A 595 5.26 -3.21 4.99
CA MET A 595 6.30 -2.67 5.87
C MET A 595 6.99 -3.72 6.76
N LYS A 596 6.52 -4.98 6.79
CA LYS A 596 7.23 -6.10 7.45
C LYS A 596 8.67 -6.31 6.95
N PHE A 597 9.05 -5.74 5.80
CA PHE A 597 10.47 -5.62 5.40
C PHE A 597 11.38 -4.97 6.45
N LEU A 598 10.84 -4.13 7.34
CA LEU A 598 11.58 -3.47 8.42
C LEU A 598 11.56 -4.23 9.75
N ASP A 599 10.71 -5.25 9.91
CA ASP A 599 10.55 -6.02 11.16
C ASP A 599 11.66 -7.08 11.39
N MET A 600 12.57 -7.24 10.44
CA MET A 600 13.70 -8.16 10.57
C MET A 600 14.79 -7.57 11.48
N ASP A 601 14.79 -7.93 12.78
CA ASP A 601 15.82 -7.77 13.84
C ASP A 601 16.63 -6.46 13.87
N HIS A 602 16.93 -5.93 15.06
CA HIS A 602 17.70 -4.66 15.21
C HIS A 602 19.10 -4.62 14.53
N GLU A 603 19.65 -5.75 14.07
CA GLU A 603 20.89 -5.83 13.28
C GLU A 603 20.69 -5.80 11.74
N SER A 604 19.44 -5.87 11.25
CA SER A 604 19.12 -6.01 9.80
C SER A 604 18.30 -4.87 9.20
N VAL A 605 17.89 -3.87 9.98
CA VAL A 605 17.11 -2.69 9.53
C VAL A 605 17.75 -2.02 8.30
N ASP A 606 19.08 -1.83 8.29
CA ASP A 606 19.83 -1.25 7.15
C ASP A 606 19.70 -2.07 5.85
N LYS A 607 19.47 -3.39 5.93
CA LYS A 607 19.25 -4.25 4.77
C LYS A 607 17.82 -4.18 4.27
N GLY A 608 16.84 -4.16 5.18
CA GLY A 608 15.43 -3.94 4.84
C GLY A 608 15.22 -2.60 4.13
N LEU A 609 15.86 -1.54 4.65
CA LEU A 609 15.99 -0.22 4.03
C LEU A 609 16.52 -0.29 2.59
N GLY A 610 17.66 -0.95 2.36
CA GLY A 610 18.27 -1.07 1.03
C GLY A 610 17.43 -1.87 0.03
N ILE A 611 16.69 -2.90 0.50
CA ILE A 611 15.75 -3.66 -0.33
C ILE A 611 14.56 -2.78 -0.73
N LEU A 612 13.99 -2.05 0.23
CA LEU A 612 12.84 -1.17 -0.01
C LEU A 612 13.20 0.00 -0.93
N GLU A 613 14.38 0.61 -0.79
CA GLU A 613 14.89 1.62 -1.73
C GLU A 613 15.03 1.04 -3.16
N ALA A 614 15.56 -0.19 -3.29
CA ALA A 614 15.72 -0.85 -4.57
C ALA A 614 14.37 -1.15 -5.25
N ILE A 615 13.41 -1.72 -4.52
CA ILE A 615 12.03 -1.97 -5.00
C ILE A 615 11.40 -0.65 -5.43
N THR A 616 11.49 0.38 -4.59
CA THR A 616 10.94 1.72 -4.86
C THR A 616 11.52 2.32 -6.13
N ARG A 617 12.83 2.22 -6.33
CA ARG A 617 13.50 2.64 -7.57
C ARG A 617 13.04 1.82 -8.78
N MET A 618 12.91 0.50 -8.68
CA MET A 618 12.50 -0.35 -9.79
C MET A 618 11.06 -0.10 -10.24
N ALA A 619 10.10 -0.02 -9.31
CA ALA A 619 8.71 0.33 -9.64
C ALA A 619 8.62 1.71 -10.32
N ASN A 620 9.37 2.71 -9.82
CA ASN A 620 9.47 4.04 -10.43
C ASN A 620 10.17 4.06 -11.81
N ILE A 621 10.96 3.04 -12.15
CA ILE A 621 11.56 2.85 -13.49
C ILE A 621 10.55 2.19 -14.45
N VAL A 622 9.83 1.17 -13.99
CA VAL A 622 8.78 0.47 -14.77
C VAL A 622 7.53 1.34 -14.95
N GLY A 623 7.32 2.34 -14.07
CA GLY A 623 6.19 3.27 -14.12
C GLY A 623 4.97 2.80 -13.31
N ILE A 624 5.15 1.81 -12.43
CA ILE A 624 4.10 1.30 -11.53
C ILE A 624 4.06 2.20 -10.29
N ARG A 625 2.85 2.64 -9.89
CA ARG A 625 2.66 3.44 -8.67
C ARG A 625 2.77 2.55 -7.43
N MET A 626 3.16 3.11 -6.29
CA MET A 626 3.28 2.37 -5.04
C MET A 626 2.46 2.97 -3.90
N ILE A 627 1.98 2.08 -3.03
CA ILE A 627 1.46 2.39 -1.70
C ILE A 627 2.31 1.61 -0.69
N ALA A 628 2.74 2.26 0.40
CA ALA A 628 3.39 1.58 1.52
C ALA A 628 2.38 1.23 2.62
N GLU A 629 2.44 0.01 3.13
CA GLU A 629 1.36 -0.66 3.88
C GLU A 629 1.84 -1.10 5.26
N GLY A 630 1.24 -0.59 6.33
CA GLY A 630 1.77 -0.77 7.70
C GLY A 630 2.65 0.38 8.15
N VAL A 631 2.39 1.61 7.68
CA VAL A 631 3.05 2.82 8.17
C VAL A 631 2.50 3.17 9.56
N GLU A 632 3.29 2.97 10.60
CA GLU A 632 2.91 3.19 12.01
C GLU A 632 3.54 4.45 12.61
N SER A 633 4.70 4.89 12.09
CA SER A 633 5.47 6.02 12.63
C SER A 633 5.69 7.15 11.62
N LYS A 634 5.96 8.36 12.14
CA LYS A 634 6.28 9.54 11.33
C LYS A 634 7.62 9.37 10.61
N GLU A 635 8.58 8.74 11.26
CA GLU A 635 9.92 8.46 10.76
C GLU A 635 9.87 7.50 9.57
N GLN A 636 9.03 6.45 9.65
CA GLN A 636 8.76 5.55 8.51
C GLN A 636 8.14 6.33 7.33
N MET A 637 7.18 7.22 7.60
CA MET A 637 6.52 8.03 6.58
C MET A 637 7.48 9.01 5.89
N GLU A 638 8.35 9.71 6.65
CA GLU A 638 9.35 10.64 6.09
C GLU A 638 10.39 9.89 5.24
N LEU A 639 10.88 8.75 5.73
CA LEU A 639 11.77 7.86 4.99
C LEU A 639 11.18 7.39 3.65
N LEU A 640 9.91 6.96 3.65
CA LEU A 640 9.22 6.50 2.45
C LEU A 640 9.02 7.64 1.44
N GLN A 641 8.79 8.87 1.90
CA GLN A 641 8.75 10.05 1.02
C GLN A 641 10.09 10.36 0.38
N ASP A 642 11.19 10.27 1.15
CA ASP A 642 12.56 10.51 0.64
C ASP A 642 12.97 9.48 -0.42
N MET A 643 12.50 8.22 -0.30
CA MET A 643 12.66 7.19 -1.34
C MET A 643 11.78 7.41 -2.58
N GLY A 644 10.81 8.32 -2.52
CA GLY A 644 9.89 8.64 -3.62
C GLY A 644 8.56 7.89 -3.61
N CYS A 645 8.22 7.18 -2.53
CA CYS A 645 6.87 6.65 -2.35
C CYS A 645 5.90 7.81 -2.04
N THR A 646 4.74 7.84 -2.72
CA THR A 646 3.79 8.97 -2.64
C THR A 646 2.57 8.68 -1.76
N TYR A 647 2.18 7.41 -1.67
CA TYR A 647 0.97 6.97 -0.98
C TYR A 647 1.32 6.01 0.16
N GLY A 648 0.56 6.07 1.24
CA GLY A 648 0.77 5.21 2.40
C GLY A 648 -0.52 4.93 3.16
N GLN A 649 -0.55 3.79 3.84
CA GLN A 649 -1.64 3.28 4.63
C GLN A 649 -1.07 2.62 5.89
N GLY A 650 -1.76 2.80 7.02
CA GLY A 650 -1.32 2.31 8.31
C GLY A 650 -1.76 3.17 9.48
N TYR A 651 -1.46 2.70 10.69
CA TYR A 651 -1.93 3.28 11.95
C TYR A 651 -1.42 4.70 12.22
N TYR A 652 -0.35 5.13 11.57
CA TYR A 652 0.12 6.53 11.59
C TYR A 652 -0.94 7.50 11.07
N PHE A 653 -1.67 7.10 10.02
CA PHE A 653 -2.72 7.90 9.41
C PHE A 653 -4.08 7.55 10.03
N TYR A 654 -4.52 6.31 9.86
CA TYR A 654 -5.84 5.85 10.25
C TYR A 654 -5.83 4.34 10.54
N HIS A 655 -6.49 3.96 11.63
CA HIS A 655 -6.79 2.56 11.91
C HIS A 655 -8.01 2.13 11.08
N PRO A 656 -8.16 0.84 10.73
CA PRO A 656 -9.40 0.29 10.17
C PRO A 656 -10.58 0.63 11.07
N MET A 657 -11.61 1.25 10.52
CA MET A 657 -12.77 1.76 11.27
C MET A 657 -14.11 1.31 10.68
N PRO A 658 -15.18 1.22 11.49
CA PRO A 658 -16.53 0.97 10.98
C PRO A 658 -16.94 2.02 9.94
N ILE A 659 -17.74 1.61 8.97
CA ILE A 659 -18.11 2.47 7.83
C ILE A 659 -18.88 3.72 8.28
N GLU A 660 -19.63 3.64 9.38
CA GLU A 660 -20.40 4.73 9.99
C GLU A 660 -19.50 5.80 10.65
N VAL A 661 -18.29 5.41 11.08
CA VAL A 661 -17.27 6.33 11.59
C VAL A 661 -16.59 7.03 10.41
N PHE A 662 -16.24 6.27 9.36
CA PHE A 662 -15.67 6.84 8.16
C PHE A 662 -16.63 7.81 7.45
N GLU A 663 -17.93 7.54 7.43
CA GLU A 663 -18.96 8.44 6.87
C GLU A 663 -19.00 9.84 7.51
N GLN A 664 -18.46 10.00 8.73
CA GLN A 664 -18.31 11.30 9.38
C GLN A 664 -17.08 12.04 8.84
N ILE A 665 -15.96 11.35 8.64
CA ILE A 665 -14.75 11.89 8.00
C ILE A 665 -15.04 12.28 6.54
N LEU A 666 -15.86 11.48 5.84
CA LEU A 666 -16.34 11.76 4.48
C LEU A 666 -17.13 13.08 4.36
N SER A 667 -17.61 13.63 5.47
CA SER A 667 -18.37 14.90 5.48
C SER A 667 -17.48 16.16 5.40
N ASP A 668 -16.16 16.03 5.56
CA ASP A 668 -15.19 17.11 5.36
C ASP A 668 -14.40 16.91 4.06
N GLU A 669 -14.90 17.49 2.96
CA GLU A 669 -14.25 17.41 1.64
C GLU A 669 -12.80 17.96 1.63
N ALA A 670 -12.37 18.75 2.61
CA ALA A 670 -11.00 19.25 2.67
C ALA A 670 -9.97 18.13 2.88
N ASN A 671 -10.34 17.06 3.58
CA ASN A 671 -9.46 15.94 3.92
C ASN A 671 -9.32 14.89 2.81
N ILE A 672 -10.03 15.06 1.69
CA ILE A 672 -10.14 14.04 0.63
C ILE A 672 -9.59 14.58 -0.69
N ASP A 673 -8.96 13.70 -1.46
CA ASP A 673 -8.58 13.91 -2.84
C ASP A 673 -9.35 12.94 -3.75
N PHE A 674 -10.50 13.39 -4.24
CA PHE A 674 -11.39 12.63 -5.12
C PHE A 674 -10.79 12.28 -6.50
N ARG A 675 -9.55 12.71 -6.80
CA ARG A 675 -8.85 12.36 -8.05
C ARG A 675 -8.28 10.93 -8.02
N GLY A 676 -8.14 10.36 -6.82
CA GLY A 676 -7.69 8.98 -6.60
C GLY A 676 -6.25 8.71 -6.99
N ILE A 677 -5.80 7.47 -6.77
CA ILE A 677 -4.41 7.05 -7.02
C ILE A 677 -4.07 7.06 -8.53
N LYS A 678 -5.08 6.97 -9.41
CA LYS A 678 -4.92 6.90 -10.87
C LYS A 678 -4.71 8.24 -11.59
N ALA A 679 -4.79 9.39 -10.93
CA ALA A 679 -4.62 10.70 -11.57
C ALA A 679 -3.32 10.78 -12.41
N ARG A 680 -3.45 11.18 -13.69
CA ARG A 680 -2.28 11.35 -14.57
C ARG A 680 -1.40 12.47 -14.01
N GLN A 681 -0.09 12.23 -14.01
CA GLN A 681 0.92 13.26 -13.84
C GLN A 681 1.48 13.61 -15.21
N ILE A 682 1.74 14.90 -15.47
CA ILE A 682 2.56 15.31 -16.59
C ILE A 682 3.93 14.64 -16.49
N GLU A 683 4.41 14.06 -17.59
CA GLU A 683 5.74 13.45 -17.66
C GLU A 683 6.82 14.49 -17.32
N ARG A 684 7.52 14.24 -16.21
CA ARG A 684 8.62 15.08 -15.74
C ARG A 684 9.79 15.00 -16.72
N ILE A 685 10.38 16.15 -17.05
CA ILE A 685 11.61 16.20 -17.84
C ILE A 685 12.75 15.61 -16.99
N ARG A 686 13.17 14.36 -17.29
CA ARG A 686 14.41 13.78 -16.76
C ARG A 686 15.58 14.38 -17.53
N LEU A 687 16.31 15.29 -16.91
CA LEU A 687 17.37 16.08 -17.57
C LEU A 687 18.55 15.21 -18.03
N GLN A 688 18.72 14.03 -17.43
CA GLN A 688 19.66 12.98 -17.84
C GLN A 688 19.35 12.39 -19.23
N GLU A 689 18.09 12.35 -19.68
CA GLU A 689 17.71 11.82 -21.00
C GLU A 689 18.07 12.79 -22.15
N LEU A 690 18.35 14.06 -21.84
CA LEU A 690 18.75 15.08 -22.81
C LEU A 690 20.28 15.14 -23.05
N MET A 691 21.08 14.43 -22.24
CA MET A 691 22.55 14.49 -22.28
C MET A 691 23.18 13.11 -22.08
N SER A 692 23.92 12.63 -23.09
CA SER A 692 24.71 11.41 -22.98
C SER A 692 26.01 11.65 -22.18
N GLY A 693 25.97 11.53 -20.85
CA GLY A 693 27.17 11.50 -20.00
C GLY A 693 26.92 11.64 -18.49
N ASP A 694 27.56 10.77 -17.69
CA ASP A 694 27.33 10.56 -16.25
C ASP A 694 27.85 11.67 -15.30
N MET A 695 28.02 12.92 -15.76
CA MET A 695 28.77 13.96 -15.04
C MET A 695 27.98 15.21 -14.60
N VAL A 696 26.64 15.22 -14.70
CA VAL A 696 25.83 16.38 -14.27
C VAL A 696 24.71 15.95 -13.34
N SER A 697 24.66 16.52 -12.13
CA SER A 697 23.58 16.27 -11.18
C SER A 697 22.32 17.06 -11.52
N ASP A 698 21.14 16.52 -11.21
CA ASP A 698 19.86 17.22 -11.42
C ASP A 698 19.80 18.58 -10.70
N ALA A 699 20.48 18.71 -9.55
CA ALA A 699 20.64 19.96 -8.83
C ALA A 699 21.44 21.03 -9.63
N MET A 700 22.47 20.62 -10.37
CA MET A 700 23.21 21.54 -11.25
C MET A 700 22.36 21.96 -12.46
N MET A 701 21.62 21.03 -13.06
CA MET A 701 20.76 21.32 -14.22
C MET A 701 19.55 22.20 -13.87
N ASN A 702 18.89 21.95 -12.74
CA ASN A 702 17.77 22.78 -12.26
C ASN A 702 18.21 24.23 -11.97
N ASN A 703 19.46 24.44 -11.54
CA ASN A 703 20.05 25.77 -11.34
C ASN A 703 20.44 26.47 -12.66
N ILE A 704 20.70 25.73 -13.75
CA ILE A 704 21.08 26.29 -15.06
C ILE A 704 19.85 26.60 -15.93
N LEU A 705 18.90 25.66 -16.02
CA LEU A 705 17.75 25.79 -16.92
C LEU A 705 16.55 26.54 -16.31
N GLY A 706 16.47 26.62 -14.97
CA GLY A 706 15.34 27.25 -14.29
C GLY A 706 14.03 26.49 -14.52
N ALA A 707 12.90 27.21 -14.51
CA ALA A 707 11.57 26.64 -14.70
C ALA A 707 11.24 26.50 -16.20
N VAL A 708 10.96 25.26 -16.65
CA VAL A 708 10.87 24.91 -18.07
C VAL A 708 9.66 24.03 -18.37
N ALA A 709 9.04 24.29 -19.52
CA ALA A 709 7.92 23.55 -20.08
C ALA A 709 8.06 23.31 -21.60
N PHE A 710 7.48 22.23 -22.09
CA PHE A 710 7.22 22.00 -23.51
C PHE A 710 5.74 22.23 -23.80
N TYR A 711 5.46 22.90 -24.91
CA TYR A 711 4.10 23.21 -25.35
C TYR A 711 3.88 22.70 -26.78
N ASP A 712 2.63 22.41 -27.09
CA ASP A 712 2.13 22.11 -28.41
C ASP A 712 1.02 23.09 -28.79
N LEU A 713 1.01 23.56 -30.03
CA LEU A 713 -0.01 24.47 -30.54
C LEU A 713 -0.62 23.86 -31.79
N TYR A 714 -1.92 23.55 -31.74
CA TYR A 714 -2.70 22.98 -32.84
C TYR A 714 -4.12 23.54 -32.82
N ASP A 715 -4.71 23.80 -34.00
CA ASP A 715 -6.08 24.33 -34.15
C ASP A 715 -6.38 25.56 -33.24
N GLY A 716 -5.39 26.43 -33.04
CA GLY A 716 -5.48 27.61 -32.17
C GLY A 716 -5.49 27.32 -30.67
N ARG A 717 -5.30 26.08 -30.24
CA ARG A 717 -5.25 25.65 -28.83
C ARG A 717 -3.81 25.39 -28.40
N LEU A 718 -3.46 25.90 -27.22
CA LEU A 718 -2.17 25.67 -26.58
C LEU A 718 -2.30 24.54 -25.56
N GLU A 719 -1.56 23.45 -25.75
CA GLU A 719 -1.47 22.30 -24.85
C GLU A 719 -0.09 22.23 -24.17
N LEU A 720 -0.07 22.04 -22.86
CA LEU A 720 1.15 21.79 -22.08
C LEU A 720 1.51 20.29 -22.14
N LEU A 721 2.72 19.96 -22.61
CA LEU A 721 3.15 18.57 -22.80
C LEU A 721 3.98 17.99 -21.65
N ARG A 722 5.01 18.72 -21.21
CA ARG A 722 6.00 18.27 -20.21
C ARG A 722 6.54 19.45 -19.42
N VAL A 723 6.91 19.23 -18.16
CA VAL A 723 7.49 20.25 -17.27
C VAL A 723 8.62 19.68 -16.41
N ASN A 724 9.48 20.55 -15.87
CA ASN A 724 10.42 20.17 -14.81
C ASN A 724 9.90 20.56 -13.41
N GLU A 725 10.56 20.10 -12.34
CA GLU A 725 10.14 20.42 -10.97
C GLU A 725 10.18 21.92 -10.67
N GLN A 726 11.10 22.65 -11.26
CA GLN A 726 11.23 24.09 -11.05
C GLN A 726 10.02 24.87 -11.62
N TYR A 727 9.41 24.39 -12.70
CA TYR A 727 8.14 24.94 -13.21
C TYR A 727 6.99 24.74 -12.23
N CYS A 728 6.87 23.54 -11.66
CA CYS A 728 5.90 23.21 -10.61
C CYS A 728 6.09 24.12 -9.36
N SER A 729 7.35 24.31 -8.95
CA SER A 729 7.75 25.18 -7.84
C SER A 729 7.35 26.65 -8.06
N VAL A 730 7.71 27.22 -9.23
CA VAL A 730 7.41 28.63 -9.58
C VAL A 730 5.90 28.90 -9.65
N THR A 731 5.15 28.02 -10.30
CA THR A 731 3.69 28.14 -10.46
C THR A 731 2.90 27.71 -9.21
N ARG A 732 3.57 27.09 -8.22
CA ARG A 732 2.95 26.42 -7.07
C ARG A 732 1.84 25.44 -7.46
N THR A 733 2.14 24.61 -8.47
CA THR A 733 1.26 23.54 -8.93
C THR A 733 1.98 22.21 -8.81
N THR A 734 1.24 21.12 -8.69
CA THR A 734 1.78 19.76 -8.86
C THR A 734 1.68 19.33 -10.32
N GLY A 735 2.44 18.29 -10.69
CA GLY A 735 2.31 17.65 -12.00
C GLY A 735 0.94 17.02 -12.27
N MET A 736 0.08 16.89 -11.24
CA MET A 736 -1.33 16.48 -11.38
C MET A 736 -2.23 17.69 -11.70
N ASP A 737 -2.06 18.81 -11.01
CA ASP A 737 -2.87 20.01 -11.23
C ASP A 737 -2.63 20.57 -12.64
N LEU A 738 -1.39 20.48 -13.14
CA LEU A 738 -1.04 20.89 -14.50
C LEU A 738 -1.63 19.97 -15.59
N GLU A 739 -1.84 18.68 -15.32
CA GLU A 739 -2.45 17.74 -16.28
C GLU A 739 -3.92 18.12 -16.55
N GLU A 740 -4.65 18.55 -15.51
CA GLU A 740 -6.04 18.99 -15.61
C GLU A 740 -6.18 20.24 -16.50
N VAL A 741 -5.33 21.25 -16.28
CA VAL A 741 -5.30 22.47 -17.10
C VAL A 741 -4.50 22.32 -18.39
N ARG A 742 -3.91 21.16 -18.72
CA ARG A 742 -2.92 21.09 -19.79
C ARG A 742 -3.45 21.56 -21.16
N LYS A 743 -4.69 21.20 -21.49
CA LYS A 743 -5.39 21.56 -22.74
C LYS A 743 -6.03 22.94 -22.73
N THR A 744 -6.01 23.57 -21.57
CA THR A 744 -6.60 24.88 -21.27
C THR A 744 -5.58 25.72 -20.50
N ILE A 745 -4.28 25.58 -20.81
CA ILE A 745 -3.21 26.20 -20.01
C ILE A 745 -3.30 27.73 -20.09
N LEU A 746 -3.85 28.23 -21.21
CA LEU A 746 -4.19 29.64 -21.43
C LEU A 746 -5.26 30.17 -20.45
N ASP A 747 -6.05 29.32 -19.78
CA ASP A 747 -7.02 29.75 -18.76
C ASP A 747 -6.39 30.13 -17.41
N THR A 748 -5.15 29.66 -17.16
CA THR A 748 -4.35 30.11 -16.02
C THR A 748 -3.91 31.58 -16.18
N VAL A 749 -3.80 32.04 -17.44
CA VAL A 749 -3.45 33.42 -17.82
C VAL A 749 -4.68 34.33 -17.70
N PHE A 750 -4.44 35.56 -17.23
CA PHE A 750 -5.48 36.59 -17.15
C PHE A 750 -6.03 36.95 -18.53
N GLU A 751 -7.34 37.21 -18.61
CA GLU A 751 -8.06 37.38 -19.87
C GLU A 751 -7.43 38.43 -20.79
N ASP A 752 -7.10 39.61 -20.26
CA ASP A 752 -6.44 40.70 -21.01
C ASP A 752 -5.09 40.29 -21.66
N ASP A 753 -4.38 39.31 -21.06
CA ASP A 753 -3.01 38.95 -21.43
C ASP A 753 -2.97 37.75 -22.40
N ARG A 754 -4.10 37.07 -22.66
CA ARG A 754 -4.16 35.83 -23.46
C ARG A 754 -3.74 36.02 -24.91
N ASP A 755 -4.19 37.11 -25.54
CA ASP A 755 -3.83 37.44 -26.92
C ASP A 755 -2.32 37.70 -27.05
N GLN A 756 -1.72 38.35 -26.04
CA GLN A 756 -0.27 38.59 -25.97
C GLN A 756 0.51 37.27 -25.88
N VAL A 757 0.01 36.26 -25.15
CA VAL A 757 0.64 34.93 -25.12
C VAL A 757 0.61 34.29 -26.51
N MET A 758 -0.53 34.31 -27.19
CA MET A 758 -0.63 33.76 -28.55
C MET A 758 0.29 34.51 -29.54
N GLU A 759 0.48 35.83 -29.37
CA GLU A 759 1.46 36.61 -30.13
C GLU A 759 2.91 36.15 -29.84
N ILE A 760 3.27 35.85 -28.58
CA ILE A 760 4.60 35.31 -28.23
C ILE A 760 4.86 33.99 -28.97
N PHE A 761 3.93 33.03 -28.94
CA PHE A 761 4.09 31.75 -29.66
C PHE A 761 4.16 31.93 -31.19
N SER A 762 3.40 32.88 -31.75
CA SER A 762 3.46 33.24 -33.17
C SER A 762 4.82 33.85 -33.56
N ARG A 763 5.33 34.82 -32.79
CA ARG A 763 6.63 35.47 -33.03
C ARG A 763 7.81 34.51 -32.83
N ALA A 764 7.71 33.56 -31.89
CA ALA A 764 8.71 32.51 -31.68
C ALA A 764 8.85 31.58 -32.90
N ARG A 765 7.75 31.31 -33.62
CA ARG A 765 7.77 30.57 -34.90
C ARG A 765 8.44 31.37 -36.02
N GLN A 766 8.24 32.68 -36.05
CA GLN A 766 8.88 33.56 -37.04
C GLN A 766 10.38 33.73 -36.80
N ASN A 767 10.85 33.59 -35.56
CA ASN A 767 12.26 33.74 -35.17
C ASN A 767 12.79 32.55 -34.35
N PRO A 768 12.89 31.32 -34.90
CA PRO A 768 13.19 30.11 -34.12
C PRO A 768 14.47 30.15 -33.29
N ILE A 769 15.50 30.87 -33.75
CA ILE A 769 16.82 30.96 -33.09
C ILE A 769 16.78 31.90 -31.87
N MET A 770 16.11 33.05 -31.98
CA MET A 770 16.04 34.04 -30.89
C MET A 770 14.89 33.73 -29.91
N GLY A 771 13.86 33.03 -30.40
CA GLY A 771 12.59 32.88 -29.73
C GLY A 771 11.76 34.17 -29.75
N ALA A 772 10.79 34.23 -28.84
CA ALA A 772 10.11 35.45 -28.45
C ALA A 772 9.84 35.43 -26.94
N GLU A 773 9.69 36.59 -26.33
CA GLU A 773 9.48 36.74 -24.89
C GLU A 773 8.44 37.81 -24.57
N GLY A 774 7.95 37.79 -23.33
CA GLY A 774 7.05 38.82 -22.79
C GLY A 774 6.63 38.55 -21.35
N ASP A 775 6.18 39.62 -20.69
CA ASP A 775 5.64 39.60 -19.33
C ASP A 775 4.11 39.40 -19.39
N LEU A 776 3.56 38.52 -18.56
CA LEU A 776 2.13 38.19 -18.48
C LEU A 776 1.71 37.94 -17.02
N ARG A 777 0.42 38.10 -16.71
CA ARG A 777 -0.16 37.71 -15.41
C ARG A 777 -0.74 36.30 -15.49
N SER A 778 -0.42 35.48 -14.50
CA SER A 778 -0.94 34.12 -14.35
C SER A 778 -1.45 33.88 -12.93
N ARG A 779 -2.39 32.96 -12.77
CA ARG A 779 -2.81 32.42 -11.48
C ARG A 779 -1.94 31.22 -11.10
N ARG A 780 -1.53 31.16 -9.84
CA ARG A 780 -0.85 30.02 -9.21
C ARG A 780 -1.86 28.95 -8.80
N GLY A 781 -1.39 27.75 -8.49
CA GLY A 781 -2.23 26.65 -7.99
C GLY A 781 -2.93 26.95 -6.66
N ASP A 782 -2.38 27.85 -5.84
CA ASP A 782 -3.00 28.35 -4.60
C ASP A 782 -4.04 29.48 -4.81
N GLY A 783 -4.37 29.80 -6.07
CA GLY A 783 -5.30 30.87 -6.44
C GLY A 783 -4.72 32.29 -6.39
N THR A 784 -3.48 32.47 -5.92
CA THR A 784 -2.82 33.79 -5.92
C THR A 784 -2.39 34.20 -7.32
N SER A 785 -2.27 35.51 -7.55
CA SER A 785 -1.80 36.05 -8.82
C SER A 785 -0.28 36.23 -8.82
N MET A 786 0.37 36.01 -9.97
CA MET A 786 1.78 36.29 -10.17
C MET A 786 2.04 36.97 -11.52
N TRP A 787 3.09 37.77 -11.58
CA TRP A 787 3.69 38.17 -12.85
C TRP A 787 4.73 37.14 -13.27
N MET A 788 4.60 36.66 -14.50
CA MET A 788 5.48 35.67 -15.11
C MET A 788 6.17 36.30 -16.31
N HIS A 789 7.48 36.18 -16.40
CA HIS A 789 8.19 36.37 -17.66
C HIS A 789 8.21 35.03 -18.38
N LEU A 790 7.75 35.00 -19.63
CA LEU A 790 7.70 33.80 -20.47
C LEU A 790 8.57 34.00 -21.70
N ARG A 791 9.50 33.07 -21.95
CA ARG A 791 10.36 33.06 -23.14
C ARG A 791 10.19 31.75 -23.89
N VAL A 792 9.81 31.82 -25.16
CA VAL A 792 9.40 30.70 -25.99
C VAL A 792 10.28 30.56 -27.23
N PHE A 793 10.66 29.33 -27.55
CA PHE A 793 11.44 28.96 -28.73
C PHE A 793 10.69 27.90 -29.54
N PHE A 794 10.64 28.05 -30.86
CA PHE A 794 10.03 27.05 -31.74
C PHE A 794 11.01 25.91 -32.03
N LEU A 795 10.53 24.66 -31.88
CA LEU A 795 11.35 23.46 -32.06
C LEU A 795 11.14 22.82 -33.43
N ARG A 796 9.89 22.43 -33.73
CA ARG A 796 9.52 21.73 -34.98
C ARG A 796 8.01 21.76 -35.22
N GLU A 797 7.65 21.52 -36.47
CA GLU A 797 6.28 21.32 -36.95
C GLU A 797 6.12 19.87 -37.42
N GLN A 798 5.04 19.21 -37.01
CA GLN A 798 4.71 17.85 -37.43
C GLN A 798 3.19 17.68 -37.50
N ASP A 799 2.65 17.22 -38.63
CA ASP A 799 1.23 16.82 -38.78
C ASP A 799 0.18 17.86 -38.32
N GLY A 800 0.50 19.16 -38.40
CA GLY A 800 -0.37 20.27 -37.98
C GLY A 800 -0.19 20.71 -36.51
N HIS A 801 0.71 20.05 -35.78
CA HIS A 801 1.13 20.37 -34.42
C HIS A 801 2.45 21.16 -34.43
N TRP A 802 2.51 22.23 -33.65
CA TRP A 802 3.69 23.11 -33.53
C TRP A 802 4.28 23.00 -32.14
N LEU A 803 5.47 22.40 -32.04
CA LEU A 803 6.15 22.11 -30.78
C LEU A 803 7.09 23.25 -30.38
N TYR A 804 6.98 23.66 -29.12
CA TYR A 804 7.74 24.77 -28.53
C TYR A 804 8.40 24.37 -27.20
N TYR A 805 9.53 25.01 -26.91
CA TYR A 805 10.20 25.01 -25.63
C TYR A 805 9.98 26.37 -24.96
N GLY A 806 9.53 26.41 -23.71
CA GLY A 806 9.30 27.63 -22.96
C GLY A 806 9.98 27.64 -21.60
N ALA A 807 10.70 28.70 -21.29
CA ALA A 807 11.24 28.98 -19.96
C ALA A 807 10.40 30.07 -19.27
N ILE A 808 10.17 29.94 -17.97
CA ILE A 808 9.41 30.92 -17.17
C ILE A 808 10.21 31.40 -15.96
N SER A 809 9.91 32.61 -15.49
CA SER A 809 10.39 33.11 -14.19
C SER A 809 9.35 33.98 -13.49
N ASP A 810 9.36 33.95 -12.16
CA ASP A 810 8.50 34.80 -11.32
C ASP A 810 9.13 36.19 -11.19
N ILE A 811 8.52 37.18 -11.82
CA ILE A 811 8.96 38.59 -11.79
C ILE A 811 8.07 39.45 -10.86
N SER A 812 7.22 38.84 -10.04
CA SER A 812 6.25 39.56 -9.20
C SER A 812 6.92 40.58 -8.27
N GLN A 813 8.05 40.21 -7.64
CA GLN A 813 8.82 41.16 -6.83
C GLN A 813 9.43 42.30 -7.65
N GLN A 814 9.87 42.04 -8.89
CA GLN A 814 10.43 43.06 -9.76
C GLN A 814 9.34 44.06 -10.18
N LYS A 815 8.17 43.57 -10.63
CA LYS A 815 7.02 44.42 -10.96
C LYS A 815 6.52 45.21 -9.75
N GLN A 816 6.55 44.64 -8.55
CA GLN A 816 6.23 45.37 -7.32
C GLN A 816 7.25 46.49 -7.03
N ARG A 817 8.55 46.26 -7.27
CA ARG A 817 9.58 47.32 -7.15
C ARG A 817 9.44 48.40 -8.23
N GLU A 818 9.13 48.03 -9.47
CA GLU A 818 8.84 48.98 -10.57
C GLU A 818 7.62 49.87 -10.21
N GLN A 819 6.52 49.27 -9.72
CA GLN A 819 5.35 50.02 -9.24
C GLN A 819 5.64 50.88 -8.00
N GLN A 820 6.49 50.40 -7.08
CA GLN A 820 6.96 51.22 -5.95
C GLN A 820 7.83 52.39 -6.42
N LEU A 821 8.66 52.21 -7.46
CA LEU A 821 9.44 53.28 -8.08
C LEU A 821 8.53 54.33 -8.73
N GLU A 822 7.49 53.94 -9.48
CA GLU A 822 6.50 54.87 -10.02
C GLU A 822 5.66 55.57 -8.93
N ALA A 823 5.28 54.83 -7.88
CA ALA A 823 4.55 55.39 -6.75
C ALA A 823 5.44 56.39 -5.99
N SER A 824 6.74 56.10 -5.83
CA SER A 824 7.74 57.02 -5.28
C SER A 824 8.01 58.21 -6.19
N GLN A 825 7.96 58.07 -7.52
CA GLN A 825 8.02 59.21 -8.46
C GLN A 825 6.77 60.10 -8.33
N ARG A 826 5.59 59.53 -8.17
CA ARG A 826 4.35 60.29 -7.89
C ARG A 826 4.39 60.94 -6.51
N ALA A 827 4.87 60.22 -5.49
CA ALA A 827 5.07 60.74 -4.14
C ALA A 827 6.08 61.90 -4.11
N LEU A 828 7.19 61.77 -4.85
CA LEU A 828 8.17 62.83 -5.12
C LEU A 828 7.49 64.06 -5.74
N SER A 829 6.66 63.88 -6.78
CA SER A 829 5.91 64.99 -7.39
C SER A 829 4.97 65.70 -6.41
N SER A 830 4.40 65.00 -5.42
CA SER A 830 3.63 65.63 -4.34
C SER A 830 4.49 66.21 -3.21
N ALA A 831 5.66 65.64 -2.93
CA ALA A 831 6.59 66.16 -1.92
C ALA A 831 7.18 67.52 -2.34
N VAL A 832 7.41 67.73 -3.64
CA VAL A 832 7.78 69.04 -4.23
C VAL A 832 6.78 70.13 -3.80
N HIS A 833 5.47 69.86 -3.86
CA HIS A 833 4.43 70.81 -3.45
C HIS A 833 4.30 70.99 -1.93
N ILE A 834 4.69 69.99 -1.12
CA ILE A 834 4.67 70.12 0.36
C ILE A 834 5.80 71.04 0.84
N SER A 835 6.93 71.07 0.12
CA SER A 835 8.11 71.88 0.47
C SER A 835 7.97 73.38 0.14
N GLU A 836 6.88 73.82 -0.48
CA GLU A 836 6.61 75.25 -0.79
C GLU A 836 6.38 76.13 0.46
N LYS A 837 6.32 75.54 1.66
CA LYS A 837 6.08 76.23 2.94
C LYS A 837 7.34 76.62 3.72
N ASP A 838 8.53 76.22 3.28
CA ASP A 838 9.80 76.51 3.98
C ASP A 838 10.46 77.75 3.36
N GLU A 839 10.49 78.89 4.09
CA GLU A 839 11.01 80.16 3.55
C GLU A 839 12.49 80.06 3.13
N SER A 840 13.29 79.24 3.83
CA SER A 840 14.71 78.97 3.51
C SER A 840 14.93 78.08 2.28
N PHE A 841 13.89 77.36 1.83
CA PHE A 841 13.93 76.53 0.62
C PHE A 841 13.43 77.32 -0.60
N MET A 842 12.57 78.32 -0.39
CA MET A 842 12.00 79.16 -1.45
C MET A 842 12.97 80.22 -1.99
N THR A 843 14.11 80.45 -1.33
CA THR A 843 15.26 81.25 -1.81
C THR A 843 16.19 80.50 -2.76
N LEU A 844 15.85 79.28 -3.17
CA LEU A 844 16.56 78.53 -4.20
C LEU A 844 15.95 78.77 -5.59
N THR A 845 16.79 78.91 -6.61
CA THR A 845 16.34 78.93 -8.02
C THR A 845 15.45 77.72 -8.34
N GLU A 846 14.54 77.85 -9.32
CA GLU A 846 13.60 76.77 -9.63
C GLU A 846 14.31 75.48 -10.10
N GLU A 847 15.44 75.61 -10.80
CA GLU A 847 16.28 74.47 -11.19
C GLU A 847 16.94 73.79 -9.96
N ASN A 848 17.46 74.59 -9.02
CA ASN A 848 18.04 74.08 -7.78
C ASN A 848 16.98 73.44 -6.86
N ARG A 849 15.76 73.99 -6.79
CA ARG A 849 14.63 73.36 -6.06
C ARG A 849 14.22 72.02 -6.66
N ARG A 850 14.17 71.91 -7.98
CA ARG A 850 13.89 70.63 -8.67
C ARG A 850 14.99 69.59 -8.42
N ALA A 851 16.26 70.00 -8.45
CA ALA A 851 17.39 69.13 -8.13
C ALA A 851 17.35 68.65 -6.67
N ALA A 852 17.13 69.56 -5.72
CA ALA A 852 17.02 69.25 -4.29
C ALA A 852 15.87 68.28 -4.01
N ALA A 853 14.68 68.57 -4.52
CA ALA A 853 13.51 67.73 -4.32
C ALA A 853 13.68 66.33 -4.95
N ALA A 854 14.29 66.21 -6.14
CA ALA A 854 14.56 64.92 -6.77
C ALA A 854 15.46 64.00 -5.93
N ILE A 855 16.45 64.58 -5.24
CA ILE A 855 17.34 63.85 -4.32
C ILE A 855 16.57 63.46 -3.05
N PHE A 856 15.79 64.38 -2.48
CA PHE A 856 14.94 64.13 -1.30
C PHE A 856 13.89 63.03 -1.52
N ALA A 857 13.29 62.98 -2.71
CA ALA A 857 12.36 61.94 -3.16
C ALA A 857 12.88 60.50 -2.94
N GLN A 858 14.19 60.30 -3.18
CA GLN A 858 14.85 58.99 -3.07
C GLN A 858 15.27 58.66 -1.63
N MET A 859 15.16 59.62 -0.71
CA MET A 859 15.72 59.63 0.64
C MET A 859 14.63 59.90 1.71
N THR A 860 13.36 59.81 1.35
CA THR A 860 12.23 60.03 2.28
C THR A 860 11.90 58.72 3.03
N PRO A 861 11.77 58.71 4.37
CA PRO A 861 11.85 59.85 5.29
C PRO A 861 13.30 60.30 5.55
N GLY A 862 13.54 61.62 5.51
CA GLY A 862 14.85 62.22 5.71
C GLY A 862 14.76 63.74 5.83
N GLY A 863 15.90 64.41 5.98
CA GLY A 863 16.03 65.87 6.00
C GLY A 863 16.95 66.38 4.88
N MET A 864 16.83 67.65 4.49
CA MET A 864 17.76 68.32 3.57
C MET A 864 18.64 69.34 4.28
N ILE A 865 19.93 69.34 3.96
CA ILE A 865 20.91 70.35 4.38
C ILE A 865 21.77 70.74 3.18
N GLY A 866 22.26 71.96 3.15
CA GLY A 866 23.23 72.40 2.16
C GLY A 866 24.29 73.31 2.74
N GLY A 867 25.46 73.33 2.10
CA GLY A 867 26.57 74.19 2.49
C GLY A 867 27.41 74.61 1.30
N TYR A 868 27.93 75.83 1.32
CA TYR A 868 28.83 76.34 0.30
C TYR A 868 30.10 75.48 0.22
N CYS A 869 30.66 75.30 -0.98
CA CYS A 869 31.87 74.51 -1.24
C CYS A 869 33.17 75.24 -0.79
N GLU A 870 33.16 75.78 0.43
CA GLU A 870 34.23 76.55 1.06
C GLU A 870 34.75 75.85 2.33
N GLU A 871 35.79 76.39 2.97
CA GLU A 871 36.45 75.74 4.10
C GLU A 871 35.53 75.57 5.32
N GLY A 872 35.19 74.31 5.60
CA GLY A 872 34.27 73.91 6.67
C GLY A 872 32.79 73.96 6.30
N PHE A 873 32.47 74.14 5.01
CA PHE A 873 31.11 74.14 4.45
C PHE A 873 30.14 75.09 5.16
N PRO A 874 30.25 76.42 4.95
CA PRO A 874 29.31 77.39 5.51
C PRO A 874 27.86 77.01 5.18
N LEU A 875 26.99 76.98 6.19
CA LEU A 875 25.58 76.56 6.05
C LEU A 875 24.86 77.45 5.02
N TYR A 876 24.30 76.81 3.99
CA TYR A 876 23.57 77.48 2.91
C TYR A 876 22.07 77.41 3.18
N PHE A 877 21.54 76.22 3.47
CA PHE A 877 20.15 76.03 3.88
C PHE A 877 20.00 74.74 4.71
N ALA A 878 18.88 74.59 5.40
CA ALA A 878 18.38 73.32 5.91
C ALA A 878 16.86 73.40 5.98
N ASN A 879 16.17 72.30 5.64
CA ASN A 879 14.71 72.25 5.71
C ASN A 879 14.21 71.84 7.10
N HIS A 880 12.91 72.03 7.35
CA HIS A 880 12.27 71.72 8.63
C HIS A 880 12.48 70.27 9.09
N GLU A 881 12.49 69.30 8.18
CA GLU A 881 12.71 67.89 8.51
C GLU A 881 14.16 67.61 8.93
N MET A 882 15.17 68.30 8.39
CA MET A 882 16.55 68.24 8.88
C MET A 882 16.68 68.83 10.28
N VAL A 883 16.06 69.99 10.51
CA VAL A 883 16.05 70.66 11.83
C VAL A 883 15.49 69.71 12.91
N LYS A 884 14.36 69.04 12.62
CA LYS A 884 13.78 67.98 13.46
C LYS A 884 14.67 66.74 13.61
N LEU A 885 15.27 66.24 12.52
CA LEU A 885 16.07 65.01 12.53
C LEU A 885 17.29 65.13 13.47
N LEU A 886 17.85 66.33 13.55
CA LEU A 886 18.94 66.69 14.48
C LEU A 886 18.44 67.10 15.88
N GLY A 887 17.12 67.20 16.08
CA GLY A 887 16.47 67.49 17.37
C GLY A 887 16.37 68.97 17.74
N TYR A 888 16.55 69.89 16.80
CA TYR A 888 16.42 71.33 17.01
C TYR A 888 14.99 71.82 16.69
N GLU A 889 14.62 72.99 17.22
CA GLU A 889 13.27 73.56 16.99
C GLU A 889 13.23 74.54 15.81
N THR A 890 14.33 75.25 15.54
CA THR A 890 14.42 76.27 14.48
C THR A 890 15.73 76.17 13.68
N PHE A 891 15.75 76.77 12.49
CA PHE A 891 16.94 76.84 11.65
C PHE A 891 18.05 77.69 12.32
N GLU A 892 17.68 78.75 13.02
CA GLU A 892 18.59 79.61 13.77
C GLU A 892 19.29 78.84 14.89
N GLU A 893 18.54 78.03 15.65
CA GLU A 893 19.08 77.21 16.74
C GLU A 893 20.08 76.17 16.21
N LEU A 894 19.75 75.50 15.10
CA LEU A 894 20.66 74.59 14.41
C LEU A 894 21.93 75.33 13.94
N SER A 895 21.76 76.48 13.29
CA SER A 895 22.85 77.28 12.73
C SER A 895 23.84 77.76 13.81
N GLU A 896 23.34 78.24 14.95
CA GLU A 896 24.19 78.62 16.08
C GLU A 896 24.92 77.41 16.67
N ALA A 897 24.22 76.28 16.88
CA ALA A 897 24.80 75.05 17.43
C ALA A 897 25.94 74.50 16.56
N ILE A 898 25.81 74.54 15.23
CA ILE A 898 26.86 74.09 14.29
C ILE A 898 27.87 75.20 13.94
N ARG A 899 27.75 76.39 14.56
CA ARG A 899 28.57 77.60 14.27
C ARG A 899 28.56 77.98 12.78
N GLY A 900 27.40 77.84 12.14
CA GLY A 900 27.19 78.13 10.71
C GLY A 900 27.99 77.24 9.76
N LYS A 901 28.47 76.06 10.18
CA LYS A 901 29.34 75.18 9.38
C LYS A 901 28.85 73.73 9.36
N VAL A 902 28.43 73.24 8.19
CA VAL A 902 27.88 71.89 7.96
C VAL A 902 28.87 70.79 8.38
N VAL A 903 30.19 71.01 8.29
CA VAL A 903 31.19 70.03 8.76
C VAL A 903 31.05 69.69 10.26
N ASN A 904 30.43 70.57 11.06
CA ASN A 904 30.16 70.31 12.47
C ASN A 904 28.99 69.36 12.71
N THR A 905 28.18 69.06 11.68
CA THR A 905 27.19 67.96 11.70
C THR A 905 27.82 66.58 11.42
N ILE A 906 29.13 66.50 11.16
CA ILE A 906 29.84 65.24 10.87
C ILE A 906 30.73 64.85 12.05
N HIS A 907 30.60 63.61 12.54
CA HIS A 907 31.44 63.05 13.60
C HIS A 907 32.94 63.17 13.25
N PRO A 908 33.82 63.61 14.18
CA PRO A 908 35.23 63.87 13.90
C PRO A 908 35.95 62.77 13.10
N ASP A 909 35.88 61.50 13.52
CA ASP A 909 36.55 60.39 12.83
C ASP A 909 36.02 60.14 11.40
N ASP A 910 34.77 60.47 11.11
CA ASP A 910 34.16 60.20 9.80
C ASP A 910 34.52 61.30 8.77
N ARG A 911 34.93 62.50 9.21
CA ARG A 911 35.19 63.67 8.34
C ARG A 911 36.20 63.39 7.24
N GLN A 912 37.27 62.65 7.54
CA GLN A 912 38.30 62.34 6.54
C GLN A 912 37.78 61.36 5.48
N ARG A 913 36.92 60.41 5.85
CA ARG A 913 36.25 59.50 4.91
C ARG A 913 35.27 60.27 4.03
N VAL A 914 34.39 61.08 4.64
CA VAL A 914 33.39 61.88 3.91
C VAL A 914 34.06 62.82 2.89
N ALA A 915 35.15 63.49 3.28
CA ALA A 915 35.91 64.34 2.36
C ALA A 915 36.57 63.55 1.20
N ALA A 916 36.93 62.28 1.41
CA ALA A 916 37.45 61.41 0.36
C ALA A 916 36.33 60.90 -0.57
N ASP A 917 35.16 60.56 -0.02
CA ASP A 917 33.99 60.08 -0.77
C ASP A 917 33.39 61.17 -1.68
N ILE A 918 33.38 62.43 -1.22
CA ILE A 918 32.95 63.60 -2.03
C ILE A 918 34.05 64.00 -3.04
N GLY A 919 35.32 63.85 -2.66
CA GLY A 919 36.48 64.13 -3.50
C GLY A 919 36.99 65.58 -3.45
N PRO A 920 38.20 65.85 -3.98
CA PRO A 920 38.92 67.11 -3.75
C PRO A 920 38.56 68.27 -4.70
N ARG A 921 37.56 68.11 -5.58
CA ARG A 921 37.17 69.13 -6.57
C ARG A 921 35.65 69.18 -6.74
N TYR A 922 35.06 70.31 -6.40
CA TYR A 922 33.64 70.59 -6.63
C TYR A 922 33.43 71.16 -8.03
N TYR A 923 32.39 70.70 -8.70
CA TYR A 923 31.90 71.23 -9.98
C TYR A 923 30.39 71.01 -10.08
N THR A 924 29.67 71.93 -10.71
CA THR A 924 28.21 71.86 -10.86
C THR A 924 27.79 70.54 -11.49
N GLY A 925 26.87 69.82 -10.84
CA GLY A 925 26.39 68.51 -11.25
C GLY A 925 27.13 67.31 -10.64
N LEU A 926 28.23 67.49 -9.90
CA LEU A 926 28.86 66.41 -9.12
C LEU A 926 27.86 65.85 -8.11
N GLU A 927 27.55 64.56 -8.21
CA GLU A 927 26.75 63.81 -7.22
C GLU A 927 27.65 62.89 -6.40
N TYR A 928 27.34 62.73 -5.11
CA TYR A 928 27.99 61.77 -4.22
C TYR A 928 26.98 61.05 -3.35
N THR A 929 27.39 59.92 -2.77
CA THR A 929 26.64 59.22 -1.71
C THR A 929 27.64 58.67 -0.71
N THR A 930 27.46 59.00 0.56
CA THR A 930 28.36 58.61 1.66
C THR A 930 27.54 58.30 2.91
N THR A 931 28.15 57.68 3.90
CA THR A 931 27.53 57.40 5.20
C THR A 931 28.43 57.90 6.31
N TYR A 932 27.87 58.57 7.31
CA TYR A 932 28.61 59.08 8.47
C TYR A 932 27.71 59.24 9.69
N ARG A 933 28.30 59.51 10.85
CA ARG A 933 27.55 59.78 12.08
C ARG A 933 27.22 61.28 12.21
N MET A 934 25.95 61.60 12.46
CA MET A 934 25.46 62.94 12.75
C MET A 934 25.08 63.10 14.23
N PRO A 935 25.31 64.27 14.86
CA PRO A 935 24.96 64.51 16.25
C PRO A 935 23.49 64.95 16.38
N LYS A 936 22.82 64.50 17.44
CA LYS A 936 21.52 65.03 17.88
C LYS A 936 21.73 66.04 19.01
N LYS A 937 20.75 66.94 19.20
CA LYS A 937 20.73 67.98 20.27
C LYS A 937 20.93 67.40 21.68
N ASP A 938 20.55 66.15 21.91
CA ASP A 938 20.73 65.42 23.18
C ASP A 938 22.15 64.89 23.42
N GLY A 939 23.07 65.03 22.46
CA GLY A 939 24.45 64.56 22.51
C GLY A 939 24.66 63.13 21.99
N THR A 940 23.61 62.45 21.53
CA THR A 940 23.72 61.15 20.87
C THR A 940 24.15 61.28 19.40
N TRP A 941 24.56 60.16 18.80
CA TRP A 941 24.95 60.08 17.39
C TRP A 941 24.13 59.02 16.67
N PHE A 942 23.70 59.30 15.45
CA PHE A 942 23.01 58.36 14.56
C PHE A 942 23.76 58.22 13.24
N TRP A 943 23.60 57.09 12.56
CA TRP A 943 24.16 56.90 11.22
C TRP A 943 23.24 57.52 10.18
N THR A 944 23.76 58.45 9.38
CA THR A 944 23.07 58.97 8.20
C THR A 944 23.60 58.30 6.93
N LEU A 945 22.70 58.08 5.97
CA LEU A 945 23.03 58.03 4.55
C LEU A 945 22.86 59.45 4.01
N ASP A 946 23.93 60.04 3.51
CA ASP A 946 23.93 61.37 2.90
C ASP A 946 24.13 61.25 1.39
N LYS A 947 23.16 61.75 0.62
CA LYS A 947 23.23 61.83 -0.83
C LYS A 947 23.19 63.30 -1.25
N GLY A 948 24.28 63.79 -1.81
CA GLY A 948 24.45 65.20 -2.14
C GLY A 948 24.79 65.47 -3.59
N ARG A 949 24.48 66.69 -4.04
CA ARG A 949 24.80 67.22 -5.37
C ARG A 949 25.32 68.64 -5.28
N VAL A 950 26.40 68.92 -6.01
CA VAL A 950 26.93 70.28 -6.17
C VAL A 950 26.10 71.04 -7.20
N ILE A 951 25.71 72.25 -6.84
CA ILE A 951 24.97 73.22 -7.65
C ILE A 951 25.69 74.57 -7.66
N GLU A 952 25.25 75.48 -8.52
CA GLU A 952 25.62 76.89 -8.48
C GLU A 952 24.52 77.66 -7.71
N ALA A 953 24.92 78.38 -6.66
CA ALA A 953 24.04 79.24 -5.86
C ALA A 953 23.78 80.58 -6.56
N GLU A 954 22.79 81.34 -6.09
CA GLU A 954 22.35 82.59 -6.73
C GLU A 954 23.43 83.69 -6.78
N ASP A 955 24.44 83.60 -5.92
CA ASP A 955 25.60 84.49 -5.85
C ASP A 955 26.80 84.01 -6.69
N GLY A 956 26.63 82.97 -7.50
CA GLY A 956 27.67 82.37 -8.36
C GLY A 956 28.67 81.49 -7.61
N ARG A 957 28.45 81.21 -6.33
CA ARG A 957 29.30 80.26 -5.56
C ARG A 957 28.80 78.84 -5.73
N LEU A 958 29.71 77.87 -5.70
CA LEU A 958 29.33 76.46 -5.65
C LEU A 958 28.79 76.13 -4.24
N ALA A 959 27.68 75.42 -4.19
CA ALA A 959 27.09 74.90 -2.96
C ALA A 959 26.70 73.44 -3.13
N ILE A 960 26.76 72.67 -2.05
CA ILE A 960 26.24 71.32 -1.99
C ILE A 960 24.82 71.38 -1.44
N ILE A 961 23.89 70.66 -2.07
CA ILE A 961 22.60 70.29 -1.50
C ILE A 961 22.60 68.79 -1.25
N SER A 962 22.27 68.35 -0.04
CA SER A 962 22.26 66.95 0.34
C SER A 962 21.03 66.54 1.14
N ALA A 963 20.59 65.30 0.94
CA ALA A 963 19.52 64.68 1.70
C ALA A 963 20.09 63.58 2.60
N CYS A 964 19.77 63.68 3.89
CA CYS A 964 20.21 62.77 4.95
C CYS A 964 19.04 61.91 5.45
N THR A 965 19.28 60.60 5.58
CA THR A 965 18.31 59.61 6.10
C THR A 965 18.95 58.85 7.26
N ASP A 966 18.26 58.71 8.41
CA ASP A 966 18.73 57.86 9.51
C ASP A 966 18.69 56.38 9.08
N ILE A 967 19.85 55.73 9.03
CA ILE A 967 20.03 54.32 8.65
C ILE A 967 20.50 53.45 9.82
N SER A 968 20.39 53.93 11.06
CA SER A 968 20.96 53.26 12.24
C SER A 968 20.48 51.82 12.40
N GLU A 969 19.16 51.56 12.26
CA GLU A 969 18.59 50.21 12.30
C GLU A 969 19.13 49.30 11.17
N SER A 970 19.26 49.84 9.96
CA SER A 970 19.80 49.09 8.80
C SER A 970 21.27 48.75 8.97
N MET A 971 22.06 49.62 9.59
CA MET A 971 23.47 49.39 9.88
C MET A 971 23.67 48.31 10.96
N GLU A 972 22.84 48.31 12.02
CA GLU A 972 22.85 47.23 13.02
C GLU A 972 22.39 45.88 12.44
N ALA A 973 21.31 45.87 11.64
CA ALA A 973 20.83 44.67 10.97
C ALA A 973 21.88 44.08 10.00
N GLN A 974 22.53 44.93 9.17
CA GLN A 974 23.60 44.47 8.28
C GLN A 974 24.83 43.96 9.04
N ARG A 975 25.16 44.57 10.18
CA ARG A 975 26.26 44.10 11.03
C ARG A 975 25.96 42.70 11.58
N LEU A 976 24.80 42.50 12.19
CA LEU A 976 24.34 41.20 12.70
C LEU A 976 24.30 40.12 11.60
N LEU A 977 23.81 40.47 10.40
CA LEU A 977 23.80 39.57 9.24
C LEU A 977 25.21 39.22 8.74
N ARG A 978 26.16 40.18 8.69
CA ARG A 978 27.55 39.91 8.27
C ARG A 978 28.29 39.07 9.30
N GLU A 979 28.13 39.35 10.58
CA GLU A 979 28.70 38.54 11.66
C GLU A 979 28.17 37.09 11.58
N ARG A 980 26.86 36.90 11.39
CA ARG A 980 26.24 35.57 11.26
C ARG A 980 26.61 34.82 9.98
N ASN A 981 26.60 35.47 8.82
CA ASN A 981 26.97 34.83 7.55
C ASN A 981 28.46 34.47 7.49
N SER A 982 29.34 35.32 8.02
CA SER A 982 30.77 35.02 8.04
C SER A 982 31.16 33.95 9.09
N ALA A 983 30.30 33.65 10.06
CA ALA A 983 30.42 32.44 10.88
C ALA A 983 30.00 31.20 10.08
N LEU A 984 28.78 31.19 9.54
CA LEU A 984 28.20 30.05 8.81
C LEU A 984 29.01 29.61 7.58
N VAL A 985 29.60 30.55 6.83
CA VAL A 985 30.45 30.22 5.66
C VAL A 985 31.77 29.57 6.09
N ARG A 986 32.34 29.93 7.24
CA ARG A 986 33.55 29.26 7.77
C ARG A 986 33.22 27.87 8.32
N GLU A 987 32.10 27.73 9.01
CA GLU A 987 31.64 26.45 9.56
C GLU A 987 31.36 25.42 8.45
N ASN A 988 30.63 25.81 7.39
CA ASN A 988 30.38 24.94 6.23
C ASN A 988 31.65 24.61 5.42
N ALA A 989 32.61 25.54 5.34
CA ALA A 989 33.88 25.29 4.64
C ALA A 989 34.78 24.31 5.39
N GLU A 990 34.88 24.40 6.73
CA GLU A 990 35.58 23.39 7.54
C GLU A 990 34.91 22.02 7.43
N LEU A 991 33.58 21.94 7.58
CA LEU A 991 32.86 20.66 7.60
C LEU A 991 32.96 19.88 6.28
N ASN A 992 32.88 20.55 5.13
CA ASN A 992 32.95 19.86 3.83
C ASN A 992 34.34 19.26 3.54
N ILE A 993 35.42 19.99 3.85
CA ILE A 993 36.79 19.49 3.65
C ILE A 993 37.08 18.29 4.58
N LEU A 994 36.53 18.31 5.81
CA LEU A 994 36.73 17.27 6.81
C LEU A 994 35.92 15.98 6.60
N ASN A 995 34.87 15.99 5.77
CA ASN A 995 34.01 14.82 5.56
C ASN A 995 34.32 14.00 4.30
N ASN A 996 34.83 14.64 3.23
CA ASN A 996 34.90 14.00 1.91
C ASN A 996 36.33 13.75 1.37
N ASP A 997 37.32 14.58 1.72
CA ASP A 997 38.64 14.56 1.05
C ASP A 997 39.80 14.00 1.90
N MET A 998 39.59 13.63 3.17
CA MET A 998 40.62 13.02 4.02
C MET A 998 40.53 11.48 4.04
N PRO A 999 41.66 10.75 3.83
CA PRO A 999 41.65 9.28 3.86
C PRO A 999 41.47 8.69 5.27
N GLY A 1000 41.84 9.43 6.32
CA GLY A 1000 41.69 9.02 7.72
C GLY A 1000 40.52 9.69 8.44
N GLY A 1001 40.11 9.11 9.56
CA GLY A 1001 39.02 9.60 10.40
C GLY A 1001 39.43 10.77 11.26
N TYR A 1002 38.88 11.95 11.00
CA TYR A 1002 39.13 13.15 11.79
C TYR A 1002 38.36 13.17 13.12
N HIS A 1003 39.03 13.61 14.19
CA HIS A 1003 38.49 13.90 15.52
C HIS A 1003 38.86 15.30 16.01
N ARG A 1004 38.06 15.84 16.95
CA ARG A 1004 38.36 17.04 17.72
C ARG A 1004 37.88 16.85 19.17
N CYS A 1005 38.79 16.98 20.12
CA CYS A 1005 38.55 16.82 21.55
C CYS A 1005 38.89 18.12 22.31
N ALA A 1006 38.22 18.36 23.44
CA ALA A 1006 38.66 19.39 24.38
C ALA A 1006 39.97 18.97 25.06
N ARG A 1007 40.86 19.91 25.38
CA ARG A 1007 42.08 19.64 26.16
C ARG A 1007 41.76 19.49 27.66
N THR A 1008 41.02 18.43 27.97
CA THR A 1008 40.75 17.96 29.33
C THR A 1008 41.63 16.75 29.65
N LYS A 1009 41.64 16.32 30.91
CA LYS A 1009 42.38 15.13 31.34
C LYS A 1009 41.92 13.84 30.64
N ASP A 1010 40.66 13.80 30.21
CA ASP A 1010 40.02 12.61 29.62
C ASP A 1010 39.79 12.72 28.10
N PHE A 1011 40.13 13.88 27.50
CA PHE A 1011 39.96 14.18 26.07
C PHE A 1011 38.50 14.02 25.57
N ASP A 1012 37.59 14.85 26.08
CA ASP A 1012 36.17 14.81 25.73
C ASP A 1012 35.92 15.17 24.24
N PHE A 1013 35.25 14.30 23.48
CA PHE A 1013 34.97 14.50 22.05
C PHE A 1013 33.99 15.64 21.80
N THR A 1014 34.47 16.69 21.15
CA THR A 1014 33.66 17.83 20.67
C THR A 1014 33.13 17.60 19.25
N TYR A 1015 33.89 16.95 18.38
CA TYR A 1015 33.48 16.55 17.03
C TYR A 1015 34.20 15.27 16.61
N ILE A 1016 33.52 14.42 15.82
CA ILE A 1016 34.12 13.29 15.09
C ILE A 1016 33.45 13.15 13.73
N SER A 1017 34.26 12.91 12.70
CA SER A 1017 33.83 12.70 11.31
C SER A 1017 33.18 11.33 11.10
N ARG A 1018 32.45 11.16 9.98
CA ARG A 1018 31.88 9.86 9.58
C ARG A 1018 32.97 8.78 9.46
N ARG A 1019 34.09 9.13 8.83
CA ARG A 1019 35.26 8.25 8.64
C ARG A 1019 35.89 7.79 9.97
N PHE A 1020 35.81 8.59 11.04
CA PHE A 1020 36.24 8.17 12.38
C PHE A 1020 35.30 7.12 13.00
N LEU A 1021 33.98 7.23 12.77
CA LEU A 1021 33.01 6.21 13.19
C LEU A 1021 33.27 4.89 12.47
N GLU A 1022 33.56 4.93 11.16
CA GLU A 1022 33.92 3.75 10.36
C GLU A 1022 35.18 3.05 10.88
N ILE A 1023 36.27 3.80 11.15
CA ILE A 1023 37.55 3.24 11.61
C ILE A 1023 37.44 2.69 13.05
N SER A 1024 36.70 3.37 13.94
CA SER A 1024 36.48 2.85 15.30
C SER A 1024 35.50 1.68 15.33
N GLY A 1025 34.55 1.63 14.39
CA GLY A 1025 33.48 0.64 14.34
C GLY A 1025 32.34 0.91 15.33
N TYR A 1026 32.28 2.11 15.92
CA TYR A 1026 31.21 2.51 16.84
C TYR A 1026 30.41 3.69 16.29
N SER A 1027 29.09 3.66 16.50
CA SER A 1027 28.22 4.82 16.25
C SER A 1027 28.51 5.97 17.23
N ARG A 1028 28.12 7.20 16.86
CA ARG A 1028 28.27 8.39 17.72
C ARG A 1028 27.58 8.22 19.08
N GLN A 1029 26.49 7.46 19.14
CA GLN A 1029 25.74 7.21 20.36
C GLN A 1029 26.45 6.17 21.25
N GLN A 1030 26.90 5.05 20.68
CA GLN A 1030 27.74 4.07 21.40
C GLN A 1030 29.02 4.69 21.98
N ILE A 1031 29.65 5.67 21.31
CA ILE A 1031 30.81 6.38 21.85
C ILE A 1031 30.47 7.23 23.09
N LYS A 1032 29.25 7.79 23.16
CA LYS A 1032 28.78 8.46 24.38
C LYS A 1032 28.52 7.44 25.49
N ASP A 1033 27.78 6.38 25.19
CA ASP A 1033 27.25 5.48 26.22
C ASP A 1033 28.30 4.49 26.77
N LEU A 1034 29.21 4.00 25.93
CA LEU A 1034 30.24 3.03 26.33
C LEU A 1034 31.55 3.68 26.81
N PHE A 1035 31.87 4.88 26.30
CA PHE A 1035 33.15 5.55 26.56
C PHE A 1035 33.00 6.90 27.27
N ASP A 1036 31.80 7.27 27.75
CA ASP A 1036 31.51 8.55 28.41
C ASP A 1036 31.89 9.76 27.52
N ASN A 1037 31.77 9.59 26.19
CA ASN A 1037 32.20 10.55 25.17
C ASN A 1037 33.69 10.98 25.28
N LYS A 1038 34.55 10.16 25.87
CA LYS A 1038 35.97 10.47 26.13
C LYS A 1038 36.91 9.65 25.29
N PHE A 1039 37.81 10.31 24.57
CA PHE A 1039 38.80 9.65 23.72
C PHE A 1039 39.69 8.70 24.53
N ILE A 1040 40.14 9.11 25.73
CA ILE A 1040 41.06 8.29 26.55
C ILE A 1040 40.49 6.90 26.88
N ASN A 1041 39.17 6.76 26.96
CA ASN A 1041 38.50 5.52 27.29
C ASN A 1041 38.55 4.51 26.14
N MET A 1042 38.66 4.97 24.90
CA MET A 1042 38.86 4.13 23.71
C MET A 1042 40.32 3.65 23.57
N ILE A 1043 41.28 4.26 24.26
CA ILE A 1043 42.70 3.86 24.20
C ILE A 1043 42.98 2.67 25.13
N HIS A 1044 43.77 1.71 24.65
CA HIS A 1044 44.24 0.57 25.44
C HIS A 1044 44.95 1.02 26.74
N PRO A 1045 44.64 0.45 27.93
CA PRO A 1045 45.13 0.96 29.21
C PRO A 1045 46.65 1.14 29.34
N GLN A 1046 47.44 0.25 28.74
CA GLN A 1046 48.92 0.35 28.74
C GLN A 1046 49.45 1.53 27.90
N ASP A 1047 48.68 1.99 26.91
CA ASP A 1047 49.13 3.01 25.95
C ASP A 1047 48.74 4.42 26.40
N ARG A 1048 47.68 4.54 27.22
CA ARG A 1048 47.14 5.82 27.75
C ARG A 1048 48.21 6.74 28.31
N GLY A 1049 49.08 6.24 29.20
CA GLY A 1049 50.10 7.07 29.85
C GLY A 1049 51.14 7.65 28.89
N ARG A 1050 51.42 6.94 27.78
CA ARG A 1050 52.29 7.44 26.71
C ARG A 1050 51.58 8.48 25.84
N VAL A 1051 50.32 8.20 25.45
CA VAL A 1051 49.52 9.15 24.65
C VAL A 1051 49.29 10.45 25.41
N THR A 1052 48.90 10.42 26.68
CA THR A 1052 48.74 11.64 27.49
C THR A 1052 50.07 12.42 27.59
N GLY A 1053 51.20 11.73 27.79
CA GLY A 1053 52.52 12.39 27.83
C GLY A 1053 52.95 13.04 26.50
N GLU A 1054 52.68 12.38 25.36
CA GLU A 1054 52.95 12.94 24.03
C GLU A 1054 52.01 14.12 23.71
N VAL A 1055 50.74 14.06 24.11
CA VAL A 1055 49.77 15.17 24.02
C VAL A 1055 50.15 16.35 24.93
N ASP A 1056 50.63 16.10 26.15
CA ASP A 1056 51.06 17.16 27.07
C ASP A 1056 52.27 17.93 26.53
N CYS A 1057 53.10 17.30 25.70
CA CYS A 1057 54.21 17.98 25.00
C CYS A 1057 53.73 18.94 23.89
N LEU A 1058 52.51 18.79 23.34
CA LEU A 1058 51.95 19.68 22.33
C LEU A 1058 51.55 21.02 22.96
N THR A 1059 52.38 22.04 22.78
CA THR A 1059 52.31 23.31 23.54
C THR A 1059 52.41 24.58 22.68
N GLY A 1060 52.18 24.48 21.36
CA GLY A 1060 52.22 25.64 20.45
C GLY A 1060 51.25 25.54 19.28
N ARG A 1061 50.93 26.68 18.63
CA ARG A 1061 49.94 26.76 17.53
C ARG A 1061 50.23 25.87 16.31
N ASP A 1062 51.48 25.40 16.17
CA ASP A 1062 51.93 24.54 15.06
C ASP A 1062 52.52 23.20 15.55
N SER A 1063 52.29 22.79 16.81
CA SER A 1063 52.78 21.49 17.30
C SER A 1063 51.89 20.33 16.84
N CYS A 1064 52.42 19.51 15.93
CA CYS A 1064 51.86 18.24 15.44
C CYS A 1064 52.55 17.04 16.11
N GLY A 1065 51.78 16.14 16.70
CA GLY A 1065 52.25 14.86 17.24
C GLY A 1065 51.71 13.68 16.43
N ILE A 1066 52.60 12.79 15.98
CA ILE A 1066 52.21 11.53 15.33
C ILE A 1066 52.37 10.39 16.35
N MET A 1067 51.25 9.90 16.85
CA MET A 1067 51.19 8.88 17.88
C MET A 1067 50.76 7.53 17.28
N VAL A 1068 51.30 6.42 17.79
CA VAL A 1068 50.92 5.06 17.37
C VAL A 1068 50.55 4.23 18.59
N TYR A 1069 49.27 3.88 18.70
CA TYR A 1069 48.71 3.19 19.87
C TYR A 1069 47.52 2.30 19.49
N ARG A 1070 47.07 1.49 20.46
CA ARG A 1070 45.92 0.60 20.29
C ARG A 1070 44.63 1.30 20.71
N MET A 1071 43.65 1.34 19.81
CA MET A 1071 42.29 1.78 20.07
C MET A 1071 41.36 0.57 20.14
N LEU A 1072 40.39 0.58 21.05
CA LEU A 1072 39.37 -0.43 21.16
C LEU A 1072 38.33 -0.25 20.03
N SER A 1073 37.94 -1.36 19.42
CA SER A 1073 36.93 -1.51 18.37
C SER A 1073 36.07 -2.74 18.69
N PRO A 1074 34.85 -2.93 18.14
CA PRO A 1074 34.09 -4.17 18.34
C PRO A 1074 34.84 -5.45 17.92
N ARG A 1075 35.85 -5.32 17.05
CA ARG A 1075 36.73 -6.41 16.60
C ARG A 1075 37.93 -6.68 17.52
N GLY A 1076 38.00 -6.00 18.67
CA GLY A 1076 39.15 -6.02 19.59
C GLY A 1076 40.01 -4.76 19.49
N TYR A 1077 41.26 -4.83 19.94
CA TYR A 1077 42.19 -3.70 19.89
C TYR A 1077 42.87 -3.60 18.52
N ILE A 1078 42.56 -2.54 17.78
CA ILE A 1078 43.17 -2.19 16.49
C ILE A 1078 44.34 -1.22 16.69
N TRP A 1079 45.37 -1.31 15.85
CA TRP A 1079 46.46 -0.34 15.84
C TRP A 1079 46.09 0.85 14.96
N ILE A 1080 46.23 2.06 15.51
CA ILE A 1080 46.00 3.29 14.77
C ILE A 1080 47.23 4.21 14.81
N VAL A 1081 47.38 4.99 13.74
CA VAL A 1081 48.24 6.16 13.67
C VAL A 1081 47.35 7.39 13.83
N ASP A 1082 47.65 8.23 14.81
CA ASP A 1082 46.93 9.47 15.10
C ASP A 1082 47.86 10.66 14.90
N GLN A 1083 47.52 11.53 13.94
CA GLN A 1083 48.22 12.79 13.72
C GLN A 1083 47.41 13.91 14.39
N THR A 1084 47.74 14.25 15.63
CA THR A 1084 47.02 15.26 16.42
C THR A 1084 47.79 16.56 16.53
N ASN A 1085 47.09 17.67 16.28
CA ASN A 1085 47.57 19.04 16.38
C ASN A 1085 46.85 19.77 17.53
N TYR A 1086 47.56 20.71 18.14
CA TYR A 1086 47.01 21.59 19.17
C TYR A 1086 46.40 22.87 18.57
N LEU A 1087 45.20 23.25 19.00
CA LEU A 1087 44.48 24.43 18.53
C LEU A 1087 43.90 25.24 19.71
N ILE A 1088 43.94 26.57 19.60
CA ILE A 1088 43.21 27.48 20.50
C ILE A 1088 42.15 28.22 19.69
N TYR A 1089 40.88 28.06 20.07
CA TYR A 1089 39.72 28.70 19.43
C TYR A 1089 38.80 29.29 20.50
N GLU A 1090 38.41 30.56 20.37
CA GLU A 1090 37.57 31.29 21.34
C GLU A 1090 38.00 31.14 22.82
N ASN A 1091 39.29 31.32 23.10
CA ASN A 1091 39.89 31.12 24.44
C ASN A 1091 39.72 29.71 25.04
N ARG A 1092 39.39 28.70 24.22
CA ARG A 1092 39.34 27.29 24.62
C ARG A 1092 40.41 26.49 23.89
N GLU A 1093 40.96 25.51 24.60
CA GLU A 1093 42.05 24.66 24.15
C GLU A 1093 41.50 23.33 23.62
N TYR A 1094 41.87 22.98 22.39
CA TYR A 1094 41.41 21.79 21.69
C TYR A 1094 42.58 20.98 21.12
N LEU A 1095 42.35 19.68 20.98
CA LEU A 1095 43.17 18.74 20.25
C LEU A 1095 42.37 18.31 19.03
N GLN A 1096 42.96 18.36 17.84
CA GLN A 1096 42.30 17.89 16.62
C GLN A 1096 43.25 17.01 15.83
N GLY A 1097 42.80 15.86 15.37
CA GLY A 1097 43.69 14.90 14.72
C GLY A 1097 43.01 13.99 13.71
N VAL A 1098 43.84 13.33 12.92
CA VAL A 1098 43.43 12.36 11.91
C VAL A 1098 43.93 10.99 12.32
N VAL A 1099 42.98 10.08 12.58
CA VAL A 1099 43.21 8.70 12.95
C VAL A 1099 43.07 7.80 11.73
N THR A 1100 44.10 6.99 11.47
CA THR A 1100 44.14 6.04 10.34
C THR A 1100 44.48 4.65 10.88
N GLU A 1101 43.79 3.61 10.41
CA GLU A 1101 44.12 2.23 10.80
C GLU A 1101 45.44 1.79 10.16
N LEU A 1102 46.33 1.20 10.95
CA LEU A 1102 47.66 0.77 10.46
C LEU A 1102 47.53 -0.33 9.38
N SER A 1103 46.44 -1.08 9.41
CA SER A 1103 46.02 -2.05 8.39
C SER A 1103 45.76 -1.44 7.01
N GLU A 1104 45.21 -0.22 6.94
CA GLU A 1104 45.00 0.51 5.68
C GLU A 1104 46.31 1.12 5.18
N LEU A 1105 47.15 1.65 6.09
CA LEU A 1105 48.49 2.15 5.75
C LEU A 1105 49.38 1.07 5.12
N GLN A 1106 49.32 -0.18 5.60
CA GLN A 1106 50.06 -1.28 5.00
C GLN A 1106 49.62 -1.54 3.54
N LYS A 1107 48.31 -1.54 3.27
CA LYS A 1107 47.76 -1.69 1.90
C LYS A 1107 48.16 -0.53 0.98
N ILE A 1108 48.18 0.70 1.51
CA ILE A 1108 48.60 1.89 0.76
C ILE A 1108 50.09 1.80 0.43
N VAL A 1109 50.94 1.42 1.40
CA VAL A 1109 52.38 1.22 1.17
C VAL A 1109 52.65 0.06 0.20
N ASP A 1110 51.92 -1.05 0.31
CA ASP A 1110 52.03 -2.19 -0.61
C ASP A 1110 51.54 -1.82 -2.04
N SER A 1111 50.61 -0.86 -2.18
CA SER A 1111 50.21 -0.28 -3.46
C SER A 1111 51.23 0.70 -4.07
N ILE A 1112 52.25 1.12 -3.29
CA ILE A 1112 53.29 2.07 -3.69
C ILE A 1112 54.66 1.38 -3.62
N GLN A 1113 54.87 0.41 -4.52
CA GLN A 1113 56.19 -0.13 -4.88
C GLN A 1113 56.55 0.23 -6.34
N PRO A 1114 57.86 0.32 -6.66
CA PRO A 1114 58.33 1.43 -7.50
C PRO A 1114 58.23 1.19 -9.00
N ILE A 1115 57.77 2.21 -9.72
CA ILE A 1115 58.08 2.40 -11.14
C ILE A 1115 59.59 2.68 -11.26
N LYS A 1116 60.38 1.61 -11.38
CA LYS A 1116 61.78 1.69 -11.79
C LYS A 1116 61.86 1.84 -13.30
N LEU A 1117 62.37 2.99 -13.72
CA LEU A 1117 63.16 3.24 -14.94
C LEU A 1117 63.22 2.11 -15.99
N GLN A 1118 62.54 2.36 -17.12
CA GLN A 1118 63.12 2.19 -18.45
C GLN A 1118 62.66 3.33 -19.36
#